data_AF-A0A3S5CXC9-F1
#
_entry.id   AF-A0A3S5CXC9-F1
#
_cell.length_a   1.000
_cell.length_b   1.000
_cell.length_c   1.000
_cell.angle_alpha   90.00
_cell.angle_beta   90.00
_cell.angle_gamma   90.00
#
_symmetry.space_group_name_H-M   'P 1'
#
loop_
_entity.id
_entity.type
_entity.pdbx_description
1 polymer ?
#
loop_
_entity_poly.entity_id
_entity_poly.type
_entity_poly.pdbx_seq_one_letter_code
_entity_poly.pdbx_strand_id
1 'polypeptide(L)'
;MQLALVLSPALADAASMLQRHSLQRKDAEVATLCGQYSSWSGDGYNANNNNWGEDSATSGSQCTYVDSSSSSGVAWHTTWTWEGGSGDVKSYAYAGRVVDRGHTISSISSMQTQVSWSYNDTDITATNVAYDFFTSEDPDHSTSSGDYELMIWLARYGGATPLGSMNDTVTIAGQTWDFYVGGHNGEMAVYTFAASSTITSFSGDAKDFFDYVTEHQGFPASTQHLLVFQVGSEATTGGPTTFTVSHFSASSPNMPPSSTSSSRGDDIDSETFGPLAAIPEASLVRLASNIARRVLQTPSSSGGKLVRRISGSYNIVHVLDLGGVKLVVRVPATGWGSGMTATAAQALKSQVATLRLIRRSTSIPVPEVYGWDPTSDNEIGAPYVCMSFLPGKRVSDIWFDDSGPLPRDELRRAILANLARTMAQFSELRFDKLGSVTEDEAGAITIGPVFDYQVNGDGSLRVEASGPYTSASEYLRSRLMLREGNVWARAETKVMHALMRSWPDLDPEDGFVLCPPDFDSQNILVDEAGTITGIIDWDLAHTVPRRLGYCRYPGWITRDWDPLMYGWPKMADSEDSPEALAQYRAYYNDEMGKALDWQGDWKFTEKSHITEAVWIAALNRINRLEICRKFVQVSVGPGVDALDVLYDIGESRCSEEDWAALEASFRTLLN
;
A
#
# COMPACT_ATOMS: atom_id res chain seq x y z
N MET A 1 38.71 -26.36 -19.35
CA MET A 1 38.34 -26.10 -20.76
C MET A 1 37.41 -24.90 -20.74
N GLN A 2 37.96 -23.70 -20.98
CA GLN A 2 37.20 -22.43 -20.99
C GLN A 2 36.41 -22.33 -22.30
N LEU A 3 35.10 -22.10 -22.22
CA LEU A 3 34.32 -21.58 -23.34
C LEU A 3 33.89 -20.15 -22.97
N ALA A 4 34.40 -19.19 -23.72
CA ALA A 4 33.99 -17.80 -23.71
C ALA A 4 32.68 -17.66 -24.51
N LEU A 5 31.68 -17.00 -23.93
CA LEU A 5 30.52 -16.51 -24.66
C LEU A 5 30.90 -15.18 -25.34
N VAL A 6 30.76 -15.14 -26.66
CA VAL A 6 30.95 -13.94 -27.50
C VAL A 6 29.67 -13.11 -27.45
N LEU A 7 29.75 -11.91 -26.87
CA LEU A 7 28.75 -10.85 -27.02
C LEU A 7 29.08 -10.00 -28.26
N SER A 8 28.05 -9.67 -29.03
CA SER A 8 28.10 -8.96 -30.32
C SER A 8 28.54 -7.49 -30.23
N PRO A 9 29.01 -6.86 -31.34
CA PRO A 9 29.75 -5.59 -31.31
C PRO A 9 28.93 -4.31 -31.05
N ALA A 10 27.59 -4.39 -30.94
CA ALA A 10 26.73 -3.21 -30.85
C ALA A 10 26.75 -2.51 -29.48
N LEU A 11 27.35 -3.11 -28.44
CA LEU A 11 27.48 -2.54 -27.10
C LEU A 11 28.77 -1.74 -26.88
N ALA A 12 29.67 -1.69 -27.87
CA ALA A 12 31.01 -1.13 -27.70
C ALA A 12 31.10 0.39 -27.84
N ASP A 13 30.15 1.06 -28.50
CA ASP A 13 30.24 2.51 -28.76
C ASP A 13 29.75 3.39 -27.59
N ALA A 14 28.99 2.85 -26.63
CA ALA A 14 28.59 3.58 -25.43
C ALA A 14 29.73 3.70 -24.38
N ALA A 15 30.78 2.88 -24.50
CA ALA A 15 31.85 2.78 -23.51
C ALA A 15 32.94 3.86 -23.62
N SER A 16 32.88 4.75 -24.62
CA SER A 16 33.99 5.70 -24.91
C SER A 16 33.91 7.07 -24.22
N MET A 17 32.87 7.37 -23.43
CA MET A 17 32.74 8.67 -22.76
C MET A 17 33.12 8.71 -21.27
N LEU A 18 33.34 7.56 -20.62
CA LEU A 18 33.60 7.51 -19.18
C LEU A 18 35.10 7.47 -18.85
N GLN A 19 35.80 8.58 -19.10
CA GLN A 19 37.11 8.80 -18.47
C GLN A 19 37.43 10.28 -18.34
N ARG A 20 36.94 10.91 -17.25
CA ARG A 20 37.60 11.97 -16.46
C ARG A 20 36.60 12.61 -15.48
N HIS A 21 36.77 12.31 -14.20
CA HIS A 21 36.93 13.26 -13.08
C HIS A 21 36.62 12.52 -11.77
N SER A 22 37.68 12.15 -11.06
CA SER A 22 37.62 11.88 -9.63
C SER A 22 37.50 13.23 -8.91
N LEU A 23 36.31 13.55 -8.43
CA LEU A 23 36.07 14.55 -7.40
C LEU A 23 35.29 13.87 -6.28
N GLN A 24 35.65 14.20 -5.04
CA GLN A 24 35.02 13.69 -3.82
C GLN A 24 33.49 13.81 -3.93
N ARG A 25 32.77 12.70 -3.71
CA ARG A 25 31.30 12.72 -3.60
C ARG A 25 30.92 13.62 -2.42
N LYS A 26 30.35 14.79 -2.72
CA LYS A 26 29.27 15.32 -1.89
C LYS A 26 28.06 14.43 -2.16
N ASP A 27 27.38 13.98 -1.12
CA ASP A 27 26.08 13.33 -1.28
C ASP A 27 25.19 14.26 -2.12
N ALA A 28 24.62 13.73 -3.21
CA ALA A 28 23.77 14.53 -4.08
C ALA A 28 22.42 14.72 -3.36
N GLU A 29 21.95 15.96 -3.30
CA GLU A 29 20.62 16.32 -2.81
C GLU A 29 19.54 15.53 -3.58
N VAL A 30 18.49 15.09 -2.87
CA VAL A 30 17.35 14.34 -3.43
C VAL A 30 16.54 15.20 -4.40
N ALA A 31 16.41 16.50 -4.13
CA ALA A 31 15.72 17.44 -5.01
C ALA A 31 16.20 18.88 -4.80
N THR A 32 16.17 19.67 -5.86
CA THR A 32 16.45 21.11 -5.85
C THR A 32 15.20 21.87 -6.33
N LEU A 33 14.65 22.73 -5.49
CA LEU A 33 13.38 23.43 -5.67
C LEU A 33 13.60 24.93 -5.65
N CYS A 34 13.90 25.52 -6.81
CA CYS A 34 14.17 26.96 -6.92
C CYS A 34 13.04 27.77 -7.57
N GLY A 35 12.06 27.12 -8.21
CA GLY A 35 10.89 27.83 -8.74
C GLY A 35 9.91 28.21 -7.62
N GLN A 36 9.07 29.21 -7.88
CA GLN A 36 8.16 29.81 -6.89
C GLN A 36 7.37 28.78 -6.06
N TYR A 37 6.75 27.81 -6.75
CA TYR A 37 6.01 26.69 -6.15
C TYR A 37 6.61 25.34 -6.52
N SER A 38 7.92 25.28 -6.79
CA SER A 38 8.60 24.01 -7.03
C SER A 38 8.42 23.11 -5.82
N SER A 39 7.93 21.90 -6.08
CA SER A 39 7.61 20.93 -5.05
C SER A 39 8.27 19.60 -5.31
N TRP A 40 8.43 18.85 -4.23
CA TRP A 40 8.89 17.47 -4.23
C TRP A 40 7.95 16.65 -3.35
N SER A 41 7.76 15.37 -3.68
CA SER A 41 7.02 14.42 -2.84
C SER A 41 7.67 13.05 -2.91
N GLY A 42 7.81 12.39 -1.76
CA GLY A 42 8.38 11.06 -1.66
C GLY A 42 8.38 10.57 -0.22
N ASP A 43 8.38 9.25 -0.02
CA ASP A 43 8.44 8.60 1.31
C ASP A 43 7.34 9.01 2.31
N GLY A 44 6.20 9.48 1.80
CA GLY A 44 5.08 10.00 2.59
C GLY A 44 5.30 11.42 3.11
N TYR A 45 6.29 12.13 2.59
CA TYR A 45 6.53 13.55 2.83
C TYR A 45 6.43 14.35 1.53
N ASN A 46 6.22 15.65 1.65
CA ASN A 46 6.34 16.61 0.56
C ASN A 46 7.18 17.81 1.00
N ALA A 47 7.82 18.49 0.06
CA ALA A 47 8.55 19.74 0.30
C ALA A 47 8.14 20.76 -0.76
N ASN A 48 8.13 22.05 -0.41
CA ASN A 48 7.76 23.12 -1.32
C ASN A 48 8.60 24.38 -1.05
N ASN A 49 9.10 25.00 -2.11
CA ASN A 49 9.83 26.26 -2.01
C ASN A 49 8.93 27.44 -1.59
N ASN A 50 7.67 27.40 -2.03
CA ASN A 50 6.53 28.21 -1.58
C ASN A 50 6.84 29.72 -1.35
N ASN A 51 7.34 30.37 -2.40
CA ASN A 51 7.55 31.82 -2.45
C ASN A 51 6.25 32.57 -2.77
N TRP A 52 5.19 32.31 -2.00
CA TRP A 52 3.85 32.82 -2.31
C TRP A 52 3.73 34.34 -2.25
N GLY A 53 4.60 35.02 -1.50
CA GLY A 53 4.62 36.46 -1.29
C GLY A 53 5.79 37.17 -1.97
N GLU A 54 6.52 36.53 -2.88
CA GLU A 54 7.72 37.11 -3.51
C GLU A 54 7.44 38.41 -4.27
N ASP A 55 6.22 38.61 -4.76
CA ASP A 55 5.80 39.85 -5.44
C ASP A 55 5.84 41.09 -4.53
N SER A 56 5.83 40.91 -3.21
CA SER A 56 5.99 42.01 -2.24
C SER A 56 7.45 42.42 -2.03
N ALA A 57 8.43 41.61 -2.49
CA ALA A 57 9.85 41.95 -2.42
C ALA A 57 10.24 42.93 -3.54
N THR A 58 11.23 43.78 -3.26
CA THR A 58 11.90 44.57 -4.30
C THR A 58 12.99 43.79 -5.01
N SER A 59 13.58 42.81 -4.31
CA SER A 59 14.68 41.97 -4.76
C SER A 59 14.82 40.76 -3.84
N GLY A 60 15.33 39.64 -4.36
CA GLY A 60 15.60 38.46 -3.56
C GLY A 60 15.48 37.16 -4.35
N SER A 61 15.80 36.06 -3.68
CA SER A 61 15.69 34.70 -4.23
C SER A 61 15.69 33.69 -3.10
N GLN A 62 15.07 32.54 -3.37
CA GLN A 62 15.03 31.42 -2.44
C GLN A 62 15.04 30.09 -3.19
N CYS A 63 15.86 29.15 -2.70
CA CYS A 63 15.90 27.77 -3.16
C CYS A 63 15.81 26.83 -1.97
N THR A 64 14.98 25.82 -2.10
CA THR A 64 14.80 24.75 -1.13
C THR A 64 15.38 23.46 -1.67
N TYR A 65 16.08 22.72 -0.82
CA TYR A 65 16.82 21.52 -1.17
C TYR A 65 16.38 20.39 -0.25
N VAL A 66 16.00 19.25 -0.82
CA VAL A 66 15.73 18.04 -0.05
C VAL A 66 17.03 17.28 0.05
N ASP A 67 17.61 17.21 1.25
CA ASP A 67 18.91 16.59 1.48
C ASP A 67 18.81 15.07 1.55
N SER A 68 17.76 14.57 2.21
CA SER A 68 17.44 13.15 2.29
C SER A 68 15.97 12.94 2.63
N SER A 69 15.38 11.83 2.19
CA SER A 69 14.05 11.43 2.63
C SER A 69 13.90 9.92 2.80
N SER A 70 13.07 9.54 3.77
CA SER A 70 12.77 8.18 4.19
C SER A 70 11.43 8.14 4.92
N SER A 71 10.88 6.94 5.14
CA SER A 71 9.70 6.78 6.00
C SER A 71 9.94 7.27 7.43
N SER A 72 11.18 7.25 7.92
CA SER A 72 11.56 7.74 9.23
C SER A 72 11.69 9.26 9.34
N GLY A 73 11.59 10.00 8.23
CA GLY A 73 11.72 11.46 8.22
C GLY A 73 12.47 12.00 7.01
N VAL A 74 12.45 13.34 6.89
CA VAL A 74 13.05 14.13 5.84
C VAL A 74 14.06 15.12 6.43
N ALA A 75 15.19 15.30 5.75
CA ALA A 75 16.13 16.38 6.01
C ALA A 75 16.15 17.29 4.79
N TRP A 76 16.16 18.59 5.03
CA TRP A 76 16.08 19.59 3.97
C TRP A 76 16.63 20.92 4.47
N HIS A 77 17.02 21.79 3.55
CA HIS A 77 17.40 23.15 3.87
C HIS A 77 16.86 24.12 2.84
N THR A 78 16.74 25.38 3.21
CA THR A 78 16.39 26.46 2.29
C THR A 78 17.33 27.63 2.51
N THR A 79 17.87 28.14 1.41
CA THR A 79 18.73 29.31 1.40
C THR A 79 17.99 30.45 0.73
N TRP A 80 17.91 31.59 1.42
CA TRP A 80 17.13 32.72 0.95
C TRP A 80 17.80 34.07 1.24
N THR A 81 17.41 35.04 0.43
CA THR A 81 17.71 36.47 0.61
C THR A 81 16.51 37.25 0.10
N TRP A 82 15.97 38.16 0.91
CA TRP A 82 14.80 38.96 0.56
C TRP A 82 14.96 40.41 1.00
N GLU A 83 14.62 41.34 0.12
CA GLU A 83 14.63 42.79 0.36
C GLU A 83 13.28 43.40 -0.03
N GLY A 84 12.86 44.47 0.64
CA GLY A 84 11.60 45.17 0.36
C GLY A 84 10.35 44.51 0.96
N GLY A 85 9.22 45.22 0.97
CA GLY A 85 7.96 44.73 1.57
C GLY A 85 8.10 44.44 3.07
N SER A 86 8.65 45.39 3.84
CA SER A 86 8.95 45.22 5.27
C SER A 86 7.71 44.79 6.06
N GLY A 87 7.76 43.60 6.66
CA GLY A 87 6.66 43.02 7.45
C GLY A 87 5.79 42.02 6.69
N ASP A 88 5.85 41.98 5.36
CA ASP A 88 5.15 40.97 4.56
C ASP A 88 5.99 39.69 4.48
N VAL A 89 5.35 38.54 4.72
CA VAL A 89 5.96 37.21 4.51
C VAL A 89 6.14 36.99 3.01
N LYS A 90 7.36 36.66 2.59
CA LYS A 90 7.73 36.38 1.19
C LYS A 90 7.54 34.93 0.82
N SER A 91 7.77 34.05 1.78
CA SER A 91 7.71 32.61 1.56
C SER A 91 7.45 31.87 2.85
N TYR A 92 6.87 30.69 2.74
CA TYR A 92 6.87 29.68 3.77
C TYR A 92 7.40 28.38 3.18
N ALA A 93 8.73 28.27 3.04
CA ALA A 93 9.33 27.00 2.61
C ALA A 93 9.12 25.97 3.71
N TYR A 94 8.66 24.78 3.33
CA TYR A 94 8.30 23.73 4.26
C TYR A 94 8.64 22.34 3.75
N ALA A 95 8.71 21.39 4.69
CA ALA A 95 8.39 20.00 4.45
C ALA A 95 7.14 19.61 5.24
N GLY A 96 6.31 18.73 4.69
CA GLY A 96 5.07 18.28 5.29
C GLY A 96 4.92 16.77 5.22
N ARG A 97 4.10 16.23 6.13
CA ARG A 97 3.62 14.86 6.06
C ARG A 97 2.43 14.83 5.09
N VAL A 98 2.45 13.89 4.15
CA VAL A 98 1.27 13.64 3.32
C VAL A 98 0.19 13.05 4.22
N VAL A 99 -0.93 13.76 4.34
CA VAL A 99 -2.08 13.36 5.16
C VAL A 99 -3.18 12.77 4.28
N ASP A 100 -3.77 11.67 4.74
CA ASP A 100 -4.97 11.11 4.11
C ASP A 100 -6.17 12.00 4.46
N ARG A 101 -6.97 12.35 3.44
CA ARG A 101 -8.15 13.20 3.62
C ARG A 101 -9.30 12.44 4.28
N GLY A 102 -10.18 13.18 4.95
CA GLY A 102 -11.40 12.61 5.55
C GLY A 102 -11.28 12.22 7.03
N HIS A 103 -10.14 12.46 7.67
CA HIS A 103 -9.99 12.27 9.11
C HIS A 103 -10.33 13.55 9.87
N THR A 104 -11.39 13.51 10.69
CA THR A 104 -11.70 14.59 11.62
C THR A 104 -10.68 14.66 12.73
N ILE A 105 -10.40 15.85 13.28
CA ILE A 105 -9.45 16.02 14.38
C ILE A 105 -9.84 15.14 15.58
N SER A 106 -11.12 14.93 15.86
CA SER A 106 -11.56 14.04 16.94
C SER A 106 -11.29 12.55 16.67
N SER A 107 -11.20 12.14 15.40
CA SER A 107 -10.91 10.74 15.03
C SER A 107 -9.43 10.39 15.13
N ILE A 108 -8.55 11.39 15.18
CA ILE A 108 -7.10 11.22 15.26
C ILE A 108 -6.71 11.00 16.72
N SER A 109 -6.11 9.84 17.03
CA SER A 109 -5.67 9.55 18.41
C SER A 109 -4.35 10.23 18.78
N SER A 110 -3.47 10.43 17.80
CA SER A 110 -2.15 11.03 17.99
C SER A 110 -1.58 11.58 16.68
N MET A 111 -0.73 12.59 16.79
CA MET A 111 0.00 13.27 15.73
C MET A 111 1.46 13.48 16.18
N GLN A 112 2.15 12.35 16.43
CA GLN A 112 3.52 12.36 16.92
C GLN A 112 4.47 13.00 15.91
N THR A 113 5.31 13.92 16.38
CA THR A 113 6.25 14.66 15.52
C THR A 113 7.56 14.94 16.21
N GLN A 114 8.63 14.96 15.43
CA GLN A 114 9.96 15.36 15.84
C GLN A 114 10.59 16.26 14.78
N VAL A 115 11.20 17.36 15.21
CA VAL A 115 12.00 18.23 14.33
C VAL A 115 13.27 18.67 15.03
N SER A 116 14.38 18.66 14.29
CA SER A 116 15.66 19.26 14.69
C SER A 116 16.14 20.18 13.57
N TRP A 117 16.43 21.42 13.92
CA TRP A 117 16.73 22.47 12.96
C TRP A 117 17.75 23.49 13.47
N SER A 118 18.32 24.25 12.55
CA SER A 118 19.20 25.39 12.82
C SER A 118 19.05 26.50 11.79
N TYR A 119 19.44 27.71 12.18
CA TYR A 119 19.70 28.82 11.28
C TYR A 119 21.18 29.17 11.37
N ASN A 120 21.84 29.40 10.23
CA ASN A 120 23.26 29.79 10.21
C ASN A 120 23.46 31.29 10.53
N ASP A 121 22.44 32.11 10.30
CA ASP A 121 22.38 33.51 10.69
C ASP A 121 20.97 33.85 11.18
N THR A 122 20.88 34.51 12.32
CA THR A 122 19.63 34.92 12.97
C THR A 122 19.47 36.45 13.02
N ASP A 123 20.40 37.22 12.45
CA ASP A 123 20.29 38.68 12.30
C ASP A 123 19.36 39.02 11.12
N ILE A 124 18.08 38.70 11.31
CA ILE A 124 17.01 38.76 10.31
C ILE A 124 15.91 39.70 10.82
N THR A 125 15.29 40.48 9.92
CA THR A 125 14.33 41.52 10.31
C THR A 125 13.05 40.97 10.92
N ALA A 126 12.49 39.87 10.41
CA ALA A 126 11.44 39.10 11.06
C ALA A 126 11.36 37.70 10.43
N THR A 127 11.39 36.65 11.23
CA THR A 127 11.16 35.28 10.75
C THR A 127 10.75 34.39 11.91
N ASN A 128 10.05 33.30 11.61
CA ASN A 128 9.75 32.25 12.57
C ASN A 128 10.22 30.89 12.05
N VAL A 129 10.14 29.91 12.94
CA VAL A 129 10.15 28.49 12.57
C VAL A 129 8.89 27.91 13.18
N ALA A 130 8.02 27.36 12.34
CA ALA A 130 6.68 26.98 12.75
C ALA A 130 6.22 25.67 12.13
N TYR A 131 5.54 24.85 12.93
CA TYR A 131 4.56 23.92 12.39
C TYR A 131 3.32 24.68 11.94
N ASP A 132 2.69 24.18 10.88
CA ASP A 132 1.49 24.75 10.29
C ASP A 132 0.48 23.65 9.92
N PHE A 133 -0.76 23.83 10.36
CA PHE A 133 -1.86 22.88 10.20
C PHE A 133 -3.12 23.62 9.75
N PHE A 134 -3.76 23.17 8.67
CA PHE A 134 -5.09 23.65 8.27
C PHE A 134 -6.13 22.57 8.46
N THR A 135 -7.33 23.00 8.85
CA THR A 135 -8.52 22.14 8.90
C THR A 135 -9.70 22.77 8.18
N SER A 136 -10.60 21.94 7.64
CA SER A 136 -11.89 22.41 7.13
C SER A 136 -12.99 21.38 7.38
N GLU A 137 -14.22 21.84 7.47
CA GLU A 137 -15.40 20.98 7.49
C GLU A 137 -15.53 20.21 6.17
N ASP A 138 -15.12 20.81 5.05
CA ASP A 138 -15.01 20.12 3.76
C ASP A 138 -13.67 19.35 3.68
N PRO A 139 -13.68 18.01 3.70
CA PRO A 139 -12.45 17.22 3.60
C PRO A 139 -11.73 17.38 2.26
N ASP A 140 -12.41 17.88 1.24
CA ASP A 140 -11.86 18.11 -0.11
C ASP A 140 -11.44 19.58 -0.33
N HIS A 141 -11.48 20.41 0.71
CA HIS A 141 -11.04 21.81 0.65
C HIS A 141 -9.59 21.93 0.13
N SER A 142 -9.30 23.04 -0.56
CA SER A 142 -7.95 23.34 -1.04
C SER A 142 -6.94 23.32 0.11
N THR A 143 -5.71 22.83 -0.13
CA THR A 143 -4.63 22.83 0.87
C THR A 143 -3.89 24.16 0.97
N SER A 144 -4.36 25.19 0.27
CA SER A 144 -3.82 26.55 0.35
C SER A 144 -4.42 27.37 1.49
N SER A 145 -5.48 26.88 2.14
CA SER A 145 -6.18 27.51 3.26
C SER A 145 -7.15 26.51 3.91
N GLY A 146 -7.89 26.93 4.93
CA GLY A 146 -8.96 26.15 5.57
C GLY A 146 -9.94 27.05 6.32
N ASP A 147 -10.79 26.44 7.14
CA ASP A 147 -11.65 27.16 8.09
C ASP A 147 -10.81 27.62 9.29
N TYR A 148 -9.86 26.79 9.70
CA TYR A 148 -8.94 27.08 10.80
C TYR A 148 -7.49 26.76 10.44
N GLU A 149 -6.59 27.55 11.03
CA GLU A 149 -5.15 27.36 11.05
C GLU A 149 -4.68 27.22 12.50
N LEU A 150 -3.87 26.20 12.78
CA LEU A 150 -3.17 26.03 14.04
C LEU A 150 -1.67 26.07 13.76
N MET A 151 -0.95 26.99 14.41
CA MET A 151 0.49 27.10 14.28
C MET A 151 1.20 26.83 15.60
N ILE A 152 2.35 26.18 15.53
CA ILE A 152 3.25 25.97 16.69
C ILE A 152 4.61 26.59 16.35
N TRP A 153 4.87 27.79 16.86
CA TRP A 153 6.10 28.54 16.59
C TRP A 153 7.20 28.14 17.56
N LEU A 154 8.20 27.42 17.04
CA LEU A 154 9.40 26.98 17.76
C LEU A 154 10.40 28.12 17.97
N ALA A 155 10.38 29.13 17.10
CA ALA A 155 11.22 30.31 17.21
C ALA A 155 10.54 31.54 16.60
N ARG A 156 10.92 32.71 17.11
CA ARG A 156 10.60 34.02 16.54
C ARG A 156 11.85 34.89 16.61
N TYR A 157 12.21 35.51 15.50
CA TYR A 157 13.35 36.40 15.34
C TYR A 157 12.89 37.76 14.83
N GLY A 158 13.69 38.81 15.07
CA GLY A 158 13.46 40.13 14.51
C GLY A 158 12.19 40.87 14.99
N GLY A 159 11.46 40.30 15.97
CA GLY A 159 10.20 40.88 16.44
C GLY A 159 8.96 40.35 15.72
N ALA A 160 9.05 39.20 15.03
CA ALA A 160 7.89 38.51 14.48
C ALA A 160 6.83 38.22 15.57
N THR A 161 5.58 38.57 15.29
CA THR A 161 4.43 38.39 16.20
C THR A 161 3.34 37.55 15.53
N PRO A 162 2.74 36.56 16.23
CA PRO A 162 1.57 35.86 15.75
C PRO A 162 0.38 36.77 15.46
N LEU A 163 -0.54 36.31 14.61
CA LEU A 163 -1.83 36.96 14.41
C LEU A 163 -2.70 36.87 15.68
N GLY A 164 -3.55 37.88 15.89
CA GLY A 164 -4.47 37.93 17.02
C GLY A 164 -3.87 38.59 18.27
N SER A 165 -4.38 38.18 19.43
CA SER A 165 -3.94 38.69 20.74
C SER A 165 -3.51 37.56 21.65
N MET A 166 -2.47 37.80 22.45
CA MET A 166 -2.03 36.86 23.48
C MET A 166 -3.15 36.70 24.52
N ASN A 167 -3.56 35.46 24.75
CA ASN A 167 -4.68 35.11 25.62
C ASN A 167 -4.22 34.39 26.89
N ASP A 168 -3.27 33.45 26.79
CA ASP A 168 -2.81 32.64 27.92
C ASP A 168 -1.36 32.15 27.75
N THR A 169 -0.81 31.56 28.81
CA THR A 169 0.46 30.84 28.79
C THR A 169 0.22 29.40 29.25
N VAL A 170 0.54 28.42 28.40
CA VAL A 170 0.24 27.00 28.62
C VAL A 170 1.48 26.12 28.50
N THR A 171 1.51 25.00 29.22
CA THR A 171 2.54 23.97 29.06
C THR A 171 2.00 22.75 28.32
N ILE A 172 2.54 22.46 27.13
CA ILE A 172 2.18 21.29 26.30
C ILE A 172 3.49 20.63 25.84
N ALA A 173 3.54 19.30 25.82
CA ALA A 173 4.75 18.51 25.48
C ALA A 173 6.01 18.93 26.26
N GLY A 174 5.84 19.36 27.52
CA GLY A 174 6.94 19.79 28.39
C GLY A 174 7.55 21.16 28.05
N GLN A 175 6.94 21.92 27.14
CA GLN A 175 7.38 23.27 26.73
C GLN A 175 6.32 24.32 27.09
N THR A 176 6.75 25.54 27.38
CA THR A 176 5.85 26.67 27.67
C THR A 176 5.59 27.49 26.41
N TRP A 177 4.31 27.74 26.15
CA TRP A 177 3.80 28.42 24.97
C TRP A 177 2.97 29.64 25.36
N ASP A 178 3.28 30.78 24.76
CA ASP A 178 2.41 31.95 24.73
C ASP A 178 1.31 31.67 23.68
N PHE A 179 0.06 31.52 24.11
CA PHE A 179 -1.07 31.19 23.24
C PHE A 179 -1.78 32.44 22.73
N TYR A 180 -1.92 32.56 21.41
CA TYR A 180 -2.57 33.65 20.69
C TYR A 180 -3.83 33.14 19.98
N VAL A 181 -4.88 33.98 20.01
CA VAL A 181 -6.19 33.67 19.41
C VAL A 181 -6.87 34.95 18.93
N GLY A 182 -7.89 34.80 18.09
CA GLY A 182 -8.67 35.91 17.52
C GLY A 182 -8.01 36.58 16.31
N GLY A 183 -6.94 35.97 15.78
CA GLY A 183 -6.35 36.32 14.49
C GLY A 183 -7.12 35.67 13.35
N HIS A 184 -7.14 36.33 12.19
CA HIS A 184 -7.75 35.79 10.97
C HIS A 184 -6.83 36.06 9.76
N ASN A 185 -6.71 35.06 8.90
CA ASN A 185 -6.07 35.18 7.59
C ASN A 185 -7.15 35.02 6.50
N GLY A 186 -7.68 36.14 6.03
CA GLY A 186 -8.95 36.14 5.29
C GLY A 186 -10.08 35.67 6.18
N GLU A 187 -10.82 34.64 5.76
CA GLU A 187 -11.90 34.02 6.54
C GLU A 187 -11.39 32.94 7.52
N MET A 188 -10.14 32.48 7.37
CA MET A 188 -9.56 31.42 8.19
C MET A 188 -9.21 31.93 9.59
N ALA A 189 -9.70 31.26 10.63
CA ALA A 189 -9.40 31.61 12.03
C ALA A 189 -8.08 30.98 12.48
N VAL A 190 -7.21 31.75 13.14
CA VAL A 190 -5.84 31.35 13.46
C VAL A 190 -5.62 31.20 14.97
N TYR A 191 -5.08 30.06 15.36
CA TYR A 191 -4.56 29.77 16.69
C TYR A 191 -3.04 29.63 16.62
N THR A 192 -2.29 30.29 17.51
CA THR A 192 -0.83 30.18 17.52
C THR A 192 -0.28 29.93 18.91
N PHE A 193 0.54 28.90 19.04
CA PHE A 193 1.33 28.60 20.24
C PHE A 193 2.76 29.04 19.99
N ALA A 194 3.20 30.14 20.58
CA ALA A 194 4.55 30.66 20.39
C ALA A 194 5.44 30.33 21.58
N ALA A 195 6.56 29.63 21.34
CA ALA A 195 7.49 29.26 22.39
C ALA A 195 8.05 30.52 23.09
N SER A 196 8.07 30.53 24.43
CA SER A 196 8.60 31.67 25.19
C SER A 196 10.13 31.84 25.00
N SER A 197 10.81 30.80 24.51
CA SER A 197 12.22 30.82 24.07
C SER A 197 12.43 29.86 22.90
N THR A 198 13.43 30.11 22.05
CA THR A 198 13.76 29.29 20.87
C THR A 198 13.96 27.80 21.20
N ILE A 199 13.28 26.93 20.45
CA ILE A 199 13.36 25.47 20.53
C ILE A 199 13.92 24.92 19.21
N THR A 200 15.21 24.56 19.19
CA THR A 200 15.86 24.01 17.99
C THR A 200 15.70 22.49 17.81
N SER A 201 15.24 21.78 18.84
CA SER A 201 14.87 20.38 18.77
C SER A 201 13.59 20.16 19.57
N PHE A 202 12.53 19.72 18.88
CA PHE A 202 11.21 19.49 19.46
C PHE A 202 10.75 18.07 19.15
N SER A 203 10.12 17.43 20.14
CA SER A 203 9.44 16.14 20.01
C SER A 203 8.19 16.18 20.85
N GLY A 204 7.04 15.80 20.29
CA GLY A 204 5.77 15.83 21.00
C GLY A 204 4.60 15.36 20.14
N ASP A 205 3.40 15.40 20.72
CA ASP A 205 2.16 15.09 20.01
C ASP A 205 1.45 16.39 19.60
N ALA A 206 1.29 16.63 18.30
CA ALA A 206 0.57 17.82 17.83
C ALA A 206 -0.93 17.76 18.19
N LYS A 207 -1.47 16.57 18.48
CA LYS A 207 -2.87 16.40 18.89
C LYS A 207 -3.16 17.06 20.24
N ASP A 208 -2.19 17.15 21.14
CA ASP A 208 -2.34 17.82 22.44
C ASP A 208 -2.71 19.32 22.28
N PHE A 209 -2.23 19.96 21.21
CA PHE A 209 -2.54 21.36 20.91
C PHE A 209 -3.96 21.52 20.37
N PHE A 210 -4.40 20.58 19.53
CA PHE A 210 -5.79 20.52 19.08
C PHE A 210 -6.76 20.25 20.24
N ASP A 211 -6.40 19.37 21.17
CA ASP A 211 -7.19 19.11 22.37
C ASP A 211 -7.31 20.36 23.25
N TYR A 212 -6.21 21.12 23.41
CA TYR A 212 -6.25 22.39 24.13
C TYR A 212 -7.21 23.39 23.50
N VAL A 213 -7.14 23.64 22.18
CA VAL A 213 -8.06 24.61 21.52
C VAL A 213 -9.49 24.10 21.46
N THR A 214 -9.71 22.79 21.42
CA THR A 214 -11.04 22.18 21.53
C THR A 214 -11.66 22.49 22.89
N GLU A 215 -10.90 22.26 23.97
CA GLU A 215 -11.38 22.47 25.34
C GLU A 215 -11.53 23.96 25.70
N HIS A 216 -10.59 24.81 25.30
CA HIS A 216 -10.50 26.19 25.79
C HIS A 216 -11.09 27.24 24.84
N GLN A 217 -11.16 26.94 23.53
CA GLN A 217 -11.68 27.85 22.51
C GLN A 217 -12.90 27.31 21.78
N GLY A 218 -13.34 26.08 22.09
CA GLY A 218 -14.50 25.46 21.45
C GLY A 218 -14.26 25.10 19.98
N PHE A 219 -13.01 24.82 19.60
CA PHE A 219 -12.69 24.35 18.25
C PHE A 219 -13.52 23.08 17.89
N PRO A 220 -14.22 23.04 16.74
CA PRO A 220 -15.15 21.96 16.42
C PRO A 220 -14.44 20.70 15.87
N ALA A 221 -13.65 20.05 16.71
CA ALA A 221 -12.80 18.90 16.33
C ALA A 221 -13.54 17.72 15.68
N SER A 222 -14.84 17.55 15.97
CA SER A 222 -15.66 16.47 15.41
C SER A 222 -16.11 16.68 13.96
N THR A 223 -16.03 17.91 13.44
CA THR A 223 -16.42 18.22 12.05
C THR A 223 -15.24 18.70 11.22
N GLN A 224 -14.17 19.16 11.85
CA GLN A 224 -12.98 19.68 11.16
C GLN A 224 -12.04 18.54 10.75
N HIS A 225 -11.73 18.44 9.47
CA HIS A 225 -10.81 17.47 8.90
C HIS A 225 -9.42 18.06 8.74
N LEU A 226 -8.38 17.28 9.06
CA LEU A 226 -6.99 17.71 8.85
C LEU A 226 -6.65 17.75 7.36
N LEU A 227 -6.20 18.90 6.86
CA LEU A 227 -5.85 19.11 5.45
C LEU A 227 -4.35 19.13 5.20
N VAL A 228 -3.57 19.76 6.10
CA VAL A 228 -2.12 19.87 6.00
C VAL A 228 -1.44 19.68 7.34
N PHE A 229 -0.23 19.12 7.29
CA PHE A 229 0.69 18.98 8.42
C PHE A 229 2.08 19.34 7.91
N GLN A 230 2.53 20.56 8.21
CA GLN A 230 3.78 21.11 7.68
C GLN A 230 4.69 21.62 8.80
N VAL A 231 5.99 21.68 8.53
CA VAL A 231 6.98 22.42 9.33
C VAL A 231 7.90 23.19 8.39
N GLY A 232 8.17 24.44 8.73
CA GLY A 232 8.88 25.35 7.84
C GLY A 232 9.31 26.64 8.53
N SER A 233 9.70 27.61 7.71
CA SER A 233 10.10 28.94 8.17
C SER A 233 9.47 30.02 7.31
N GLU A 234 8.80 30.99 7.94
CA GLU A 234 8.31 32.18 7.26
C GLU A 234 9.44 33.21 7.13
N ALA A 235 9.83 33.53 5.89
CA ALA A 235 10.85 34.53 5.60
C ALA A 235 10.20 35.87 5.27
N THR A 236 10.69 36.97 5.86
CA THR A 236 10.27 38.34 5.48
C THR A 236 11.40 39.07 4.74
N THR A 237 12.32 39.73 5.43
CA THR A 237 13.47 40.44 4.86
C THR A 237 14.76 40.10 5.62
N GLY A 238 15.87 39.99 4.89
CA GLY A 238 17.18 39.61 5.42
C GLY A 238 17.93 38.62 4.51
N GLY A 239 19.01 38.04 5.03
CA GLY A 239 19.87 37.09 4.32
C GLY A 239 21.08 37.74 3.62
N PRO A 240 21.96 36.93 2.99
CA PRO A 240 21.81 35.50 2.75
C PRO A 240 21.91 34.66 4.02
N THR A 241 20.88 33.85 4.26
CA THR A 241 20.79 32.95 5.40
C THR A 241 20.29 31.59 4.96
N THR A 242 20.46 30.57 5.78
CA THR A 242 20.04 29.20 5.52
C THR A 242 19.37 28.60 6.74
N PHE A 243 18.12 28.20 6.56
CA PHE A 243 17.38 27.36 7.48
C PHE A 243 17.65 25.90 7.13
N THR A 244 18.14 25.12 8.09
CA THR A 244 18.45 23.70 7.90
C THR A 244 17.62 22.87 8.87
N VAL A 245 16.87 21.91 8.34
CA VAL A 245 16.20 20.86 9.09
C VAL A 245 17.02 19.59 8.95
N SER A 246 17.78 19.25 9.98
CA SER A 246 18.59 18.03 9.99
C SER A 246 17.74 16.76 10.12
N HIS A 247 16.54 16.89 10.70
CA HIS A 247 15.55 15.83 10.76
C HIS A 247 14.16 16.41 11.01
N PHE A 248 13.19 16.04 10.19
CA PHE A 248 11.77 16.19 10.47
C PHE A 248 11.08 14.85 10.26
N SER A 249 10.34 14.38 11.26
CA SER A 249 9.46 13.24 11.13
C SER A 249 8.10 13.56 11.74
N ALA A 250 7.06 13.07 11.09
CA ALA A 250 5.71 13.14 11.60
C ALA A 250 5.05 11.80 11.30
N SER A 251 4.35 11.24 12.28
CA SER A 251 3.48 10.10 12.00
C SER A 251 2.44 10.56 10.99
N SER A 252 2.14 9.71 10.01
CA SER A 252 0.84 9.80 9.36
C SER A 252 -0.22 9.90 10.46
N PRO A 253 -1.22 10.78 10.37
CA PRO A 253 -2.36 10.75 11.28
C PRO A 253 -3.03 9.38 11.13
N ASN A 254 -2.54 8.40 11.87
CA ASN A 254 -2.84 7.00 11.67
C ASN A 254 -3.50 6.49 12.94
N MET A 255 -4.64 5.84 12.72
CA MET A 255 -5.08 4.72 13.55
C MET A 255 -3.90 3.74 13.73
N PRO A 256 -3.78 3.11 14.91
CA PRO A 256 -2.51 2.69 15.50
C PRO A 256 -1.71 1.67 14.66
N PRO A 257 -0.36 1.78 14.61
CA PRO A 257 0.51 0.78 14.01
C PRO A 257 0.72 -0.44 14.94
N SER A 258 0.77 -1.62 14.32
CA SER A 258 1.09 -2.90 14.95
C SER A 258 2.59 -3.08 15.19
N SER A 259 3.04 -3.15 16.44
CA SER A 259 4.19 -3.93 16.98
C SER A 259 4.27 -3.63 18.50
N THR A 260 4.58 -4.48 19.48
CA THR A 260 5.14 -5.82 19.61
C THR A 260 4.51 -6.51 20.85
N SER A 261 4.41 -7.84 20.81
CA SER A 261 4.18 -8.76 21.95
C SER A 261 3.39 -8.25 23.18
N SER A 262 2.08 -8.07 23.02
CA SER A 262 1.09 -8.48 24.03
C SER A 262 -0.27 -8.61 23.33
N SER A 263 -0.98 -9.70 23.63
CA SER A 263 -2.31 -10.09 23.13
C SER A 263 -3.03 -9.12 22.17
N ARG A 264 -3.09 -9.46 20.86
CA ARG A 264 -4.06 -8.88 19.92
C ARG A 264 -5.46 -8.96 20.54
N GLY A 265 -6.05 -7.80 20.84
CA GLY A 265 -7.47 -7.70 21.17
C GLY A 265 -8.32 -8.09 19.98
N ASP A 266 -9.37 -8.86 20.26
CA ASP A 266 -10.37 -9.41 19.33
C ASP A 266 -11.32 -8.35 18.73
N ASP A 267 -10.87 -7.11 18.52
CA ASP A 267 -11.75 -6.04 18.06
C ASP A 267 -11.99 -6.17 16.55
N ILE A 268 -13.19 -6.61 16.21
CA ILE A 268 -13.69 -6.69 14.85
C ILE A 268 -14.04 -5.27 14.38
N ASP A 269 -13.61 -4.92 13.18
CA ASP A 269 -13.97 -3.66 12.53
C ASP A 269 -15.50 -3.54 12.39
N SER A 270 -16.13 -2.78 13.28
CA SER A 270 -17.57 -2.61 13.30
C SER A 270 -18.10 -1.79 12.13
N GLU A 271 -17.27 -1.00 11.46
CA GLU A 271 -17.68 -0.24 10.26
C GLU A 271 -17.86 -1.20 9.08
N THR A 272 -16.87 -2.06 8.85
CA THR A 272 -16.92 -3.07 7.78
C THR A 272 -17.94 -4.18 8.05
N PHE A 273 -18.02 -4.65 9.30
CA PHE A 273 -18.77 -5.85 9.64
C PHE A 273 -20.13 -5.58 10.30
N GLY A 274 -20.42 -4.35 10.71
CA GLY A 274 -21.68 -3.95 11.32
C GLY A 274 -22.16 -4.96 12.40
N PRO A 275 -23.40 -5.47 12.32
CA PRO A 275 -23.94 -6.41 13.31
C PRO A 275 -23.24 -7.78 13.33
N LEU A 276 -22.47 -8.14 12.29
CA LEU A 276 -21.74 -9.42 12.25
C LEU A 276 -20.66 -9.48 13.34
N ALA A 277 -20.08 -8.34 13.70
CA ALA A 277 -19.11 -8.23 14.80
C ALA A 277 -19.70 -8.70 16.15
N ALA A 278 -21.01 -8.57 16.31
CA ALA A 278 -21.75 -8.88 17.53
C ALA A 278 -22.40 -10.28 17.53
N ILE A 279 -22.10 -11.15 16.55
CA ILE A 279 -22.67 -12.52 16.53
C ILE A 279 -22.36 -13.21 17.87
N PRO A 280 -23.38 -13.72 18.60
CA PRO A 280 -23.16 -14.32 19.91
C PRO A 280 -22.33 -15.61 19.84
N GLU A 281 -21.39 -15.78 20.78
CA GLU A 281 -20.60 -17.02 20.90
C GLU A 281 -21.49 -18.26 21.01
N ALA A 282 -22.57 -18.19 21.82
CA ALA A 282 -23.49 -19.32 21.99
C ALA A 282 -24.12 -19.77 20.67
N SER A 283 -24.41 -18.83 19.76
CA SER A 283 -24.94 -19.13 18.43
C SER A 283 -23.89 -19.81 17.54
N LEU A 284 -22.65 -19.32 17.55
CA LEU A 284 -21.53 -19.91 16.81
C LEU A 284 -21.22 -21.33 17.29
N VAL A 285 -21.15 -21.54 18.60
CA VAL A 285 -20.94 -22.86 19.20
C VAL A 285 -22.07 -23.82 18.86
N ARG A 286 -23.33 -23.36 18.90
CA ARG A 286 -24.50 -24.16 18.52
C ARG A 286 -24.43 -24.58 17.05
N LEU A 287 -24.16 -23.64 16.14
CA LEU A 287 -24.00 -23.90 14.71
C LEU A 287 -22.91 -24.95 14.46
N ALA A 288 -21.70 -24.69 14.97
CA ALA A 288 -20.56 -25.57 14.78
C ALA A 288 -20.80 -26.97 15.36
N SER A 289 -21.43 -27.07 16.53
CA SER A 289 -21.78 -28.35 17.17
C SER A 289 -22.80 -29.15 16.35
N ASN A 290 -23.80 -28.47 15.76
CA ASN A 290 -24.77 -29.12 14.89
C ASN A 290 -24.12 -29.66 13.62
N ILE A 291 -23.23 -28.89 13.00
CA ILE A 291 -22.47 -29.31 11.82
C ILE A 291 -21.54 -30.46 12.16
N ALA A 292 -20.76 -30.37 13.25
CA ALA A 292 -19.85 -31.43 13.71
C ALA A 292 -20.59 -32.75 13.98
N ARG A 293 -21.75 -32.70 14.67
CA ARG A 293 -22.57 -33.89 14.93
C ARG A 293 -23.05 -34.53 13.62
N ARG A 294 -23.48 -33.72 12.65
CA ARG A 294 -24.02 -34.20 11.38
C ARG A 294 -22.95 -34.79 10.47
N VAL A 295 -21.79 -34.13 10.38
CA VAL A 295 -20.78 -34.42 9.34
C VAL A 295 -19.61 -35.23 9.90
N LEU A 296 -19.15 -34.90 11.11
CA LEU A 296 -18.00 -35.56 11.76
C LEU A 296 -18.41 -36.64 12.76
N GLN A 297 -19.73 -36.84 12.98
CA GLN A 297 -20.28 -37.85 13.89
C GLN A 297 -19.74 -37.73 15.32
N THR A 298 -19.37 -36.52 15.74
CA THR A 298 -18.87 -36.26 17.09
C THR A 298 -19.99 -36.47 18.12
N PRO A 299 -19.71 -37.05 19.31
CA PRO A 299 -20.67 -37.13 20.40
C PRO A 299 -21.19 -35.73 20.76
N SER A 300 -22.42 -35.63 21.27
CA SER A 300 -22.95 -34.36 21.81
C SER A 300 -22.05 -33.86 22.94
N SER A 301 -21.12 -32.96 22.63
CA SER A 301 -20.27 -32.33 23.64
C SER A 301 -21.01 -31.15 24.25
N SER A 302 -21.02 -31.08 25.58
CA SER A 302 -21.70 -30.03 26.36
C SER A 302 -20.78 -28.83 26.66
N GLY A 303 -19.70 -28.65 25.89
CA GLY A 303 -18.59 -27.75 26.27
C GLY A 303 -17.81 -27.12 25.12
N GLY A 304 -18.45 -26.88 23.98
CA GLY A 304 -17.83 -26.12 22.89
C GLY A 304 -17.56 -24.66 23.28
N LYS A 305 -16.47 -24.09 22.79
CA LYS A 305 -16.10 -22.69 23.04
C LYS A 305 -15.54 -22.01 21.80
N LEU A 306 -15.71 -20.70 21.73
CA LEU A 306 -14.98 -19.86 20.80
C LEU A 306 -13.54 -19.70 21.30
N VAL A 307 -12.57 -20.02 20.45
CA VAL A 307 -11.13 -19.91 20.77
C VAL A 307 -10.59 -18.56 20.36
N ARG A 308 -11.02 -18.06 19.20
CA ARG A 308 -10.49 -16.82 18.62
C ARG A 308 -11.46 -16.21 17.63
N ARG A 309 -11.50 -14.87 17.58
CA ARG A 309 -12.02 -14.12 16.43
C ARG A 309 -10.87 -13.47 15.69
N ILE A 310 -10.92 -13.51 14.37
CA ILE A 310 -9.92 -12.87 13.52
C ILE A 310 -10.68 -11.99 12.53
N SER A 311 -10.42 -10.69 12.59
CA SER A 311 -10.87 -9.75 11.58
C SER A 311 -9.93 -9.84 10.39
N GLY A 312 -10.46 -10.20 9.22
CA GLY A 312 -9.79 -10.05 7.92
C GLY A 312 -10.42 -8.90 7.13
N SER A 313 -9.89 -8.60 5.94
CA SER A 313 -10.39 -7.48 5.12
C SER A 313 -11.83 -7.67 4.64
N TYR A 314 -12.25 -8.92 4.44
CA TYR A 314 -13.58 -9.24 3.89
C TYR A 314 -14.35 -10.31 4.67
N ASN A 315 -13.76 -10.88 5.73
CA ASN A 315 -14.40 -11.92 6.54
C ASN A 315 -14.04 -11.81 8.01
N ILE A 316 -14.99 -12.20 8.87
CA ILE A 316 -14.69 -12.59 10.24
C ILE A 316 -14.43 -14.08 10.25
N VAL A 317 -13.32 -14.49 10.84
CA VAL A 317 -12.97 -15.91 11.05
C VAL A 317 -13.15 -16.25 12.52
N HIS A 318 -14.09 -17.15 12.81
CA HIS A 318 -14.32 -17.69 14.15
C HIS A 318 -13.69 -19.07 14.25
N VAL A 319 -12.73 -19.24 15.16
CA VAL A 319 -12.13 -20.55 15.46
C VAL A 319 -12.81 -21.12 16.69
N LEU A 320 -13.40 -22.31 16.56
CA LEU A 320 -14.12 -22.99 17.63
C LEU A 320 -13.42 -24.29 18.02
N ASP A 321 -13.49 -24.63 19.31
CA ASP A 321 -13.02 -25.91 19.85
C ASP A 321 -14.22 -26.63 20.48
N LEU A 322 -14.53 -27.81 19.95
CA LEU A 322 -15.67 -28.64 20.34
C LEU A 322 -15.23 -29.88 21.14
N GLY A 323 -14.28 -29.69 22.06
CA GLY A 323 -13.74 -30.79 22.88
C GLY A 323 -12.62 -31.54 22.17
N GLY A 324 -11.71 -30.80 21.55
CA GLY A 324 -10.55 -31.32 20.80
C GLY A 324 -10.72 -31.27 19.28
N VAL A 325 -11.95 -31.13 18.79
CA VAL A 325 -12.24 -30.93 17.35
C VAL A 325 -12.30 -29.43 17.07
N LYS A 326 -11.35 -28.93 16.27
CA LYS A 326 -11.32 -27.51 15.87
C LYS A 326 -12.00 -27.28 14.53
N LEU A 327 -12.92 -26.32 14.53
CA LEU A 327 -13.64 -25.87 13.34
C LEU A 327 -13.42 -24.37 13.11
N VAL A 328 -13.53 -23.96 11.85
CA VAL A 328 -13.50 -22.56 11.45
C VAL A 328 -14.84 -22.20 10.83
N VAL A 329 -15.49 -21.14 11.33
CA VAL A 329 -16.68 -20.53 10.71
C VAL A 329 -16.26 -19.18 10.15
N ARG A 330 -16.23 -19.05 8.83
CA ARG A 330 -16.01 -17.77 8.12
C ARG A 330 -17.36 -17.12 7.82
N VAL A 331 -17.47 -15.84 8.16
CA VAL A 331 -18.64 -15.00 7.90
C VAL A 331 -18.19 -13.84 7.00
N PRO A 332 -18.73 -13.70 5.77
CA PRO A 332 -18.31 -12.65 4.86
C PRO A 332 -18.87 -11.30 5.29
N ALA A 333 -18.10 -10.23 5.05
CA ALA A 333 -18.49 -8.85 5.34
C ALA A 333 -19.75 -8.42 4.58
N THR A 334 -20.05 -9.04 3.44
CA THR A 334 -21.30 -8.82 2.71
C THR A 334 -22.52 -9.42 3.40
N GLY A 335 -22.35 -10.15 4.51
CA GLY A 335 -23.41 -10.89 5.19
C GLY A 335 -24.42 -10.03 5.97
N TRP A 336 -24.33 -8.71 5.91
CA TRP A 336 -25.24 -7.79 6.58
C TRP A 336 -25.69 -6.63 5.67
N GLY A 337 -26.72 -5.91 6.12
CA GLY A 337 -27.28 -4.78 5.39
C GLY A 337 -27.79 -5.19 4.00
N SER A 338 -27.48 -4.38 2.99
CA SER A 338 -27.78 -4.65 1.58
C SER A 338 -26.70 -5.45 0.85
N GLY A 339 -25.63 -5.85 1.56
CA GLY A 339 -24.47 -6.53 0.97
C GLY A 339 -24.76 -7.94 0.47
N MET A 340 -25.70 -8.65 1.11
CA MET A 340 -25.98 -10.06 0.79
C MET A 340 -26.94 -10.19 -0.38
N THR A 341 -26.42 -9.92 -1.58
CA THR A 341 -27.15 -10.03 -2.82
C THR A 341 -27.16 -11.47 -3.36
N ALA A 342 -27.98 -11.73 -4.38
CA ALA A 342 -27.93 -13.00 -5.12
C ALA A 342 -26.53 -13.27 -5.71
N THR A 343 -25.82 -12.21 -6.12
CA THR A 343 -24.44 -12.29 -6.61
C THR A 343 -23.46 -12.68 -5.49
N ALA A 344 -23.57 -12.07 -4.31
CA ALA A 344 -22.75 -12.45 -3.15
C ALA A 344 -22.99 -13.92 -2.73
N ALA A 345 -24.24 -14.37 -2.77
CA ALA A 345 -24.59 -15.77 -2.56
C ALA A 345 -23.96 -16.72 -3.59
N GLN A 346 -23.87 -16.31 -4.86
CA GLN A 346 -23.19 -17.08 -5.91
C GLN A 346 -21.67 -17.12 -5.72
N ALA A 347 -21.05 -16.01 -5.29
CA ALA A 347 -19.63 -15.96 -4.97
C ALA A 347 -19.26 -16.90 -3.83
N LEU A 348 -20.06 -16.95 -2.75
CA LEU A 348 -19.88 -17.90 -1.65
C LEU A 348 -20.01 -19.35 -2.13
N LYS A 349 -20.98 -19.65 -2.99
CA LYS A 349 -21.13 -20.98 -3.61
C LYS A 349 -19.92 -21.34 -4.47
N SER A 350 -19.40 -20.40 -5.24
CA SER A 350 -18.23 -20.59 -6.09
C SER A 350 -16.99 -20.92 -5.26
N GLN A 351 -16.75 -20.21 -4.15
CA GLN A 351 -15.68 -20.55 -3.20
C GLN A 351 -15.78 -22.01 -2.72
N VAL A 352 -16.98 -22.45 -2.34
CA VAL A 352 -17.20 -23.84 -1.90
C VAL A 352 -16.93 -24.83 -3.02
N ALA A 353 -17.37 -24.54 -4.25
CA ALA A 353 -17.12 -25.37 -5.42
C ALA A 353 -15.61 -25.47 -5.73
N THR A 354 -14.87 -24.37 -5.63
CA THR A 354 -13.41 -24.32 -5.79
C THR A 354 -12.72 -25.22 -4.77
N LEU A 355 -12.99 -25.05 -3.47
CA LEU A 355 -12.38 -25.87 -2.41
C LEU A 355 -12.66 -27.37 -2.61
N ARG A 356 -13.89 -27.73 -3.00
CA ARG A 356 -14.26 -29.11 -3.31
C ARG A 356 -13.54 -29.65 -4.54
N LEU A 357 -13.44 -28.86 -5.61
CA LEU A 357 -12.72 -29.26 -6.82
C LEU A 357 -11.25 -29.56 -6.51
N ILE A 358 -10.58 -28.66 -5.80
CA ILE A 358 -9.18 -28.83 -5.42
C ILE A 358 -9.02 -30.11 -4.60
N ARG A 359 -9.80 -30.28 -3.54
CA ARG A 359 -9.72 -31.47 -2.66
C ARG A 359 -10.03 -32.79 -3.37
N ARG A 360 -10.91 -32.78 -4.37
CA ARG A 360 -11.25 -33.97 -5.17
C ARG A 360 -10.17 -34.34 -6.19
N SER A 361 -9.39 -33.36 -6.65
CA SER A 361 -8.51 -33.52 -7.82
C SER A 361 -7.03 -33.48 -7.47
N THR A 362 -6.66 -33.02 -6.28
CA THR A 362 -5.27 -32.84 -5.86
C THR A 362 -5.06 -33.30 -4.41
N SER A 363 -3.80 -33.40 -3.99
CA SER A 363 -3.42 -33.60 -2.58
C SER A 363 -3.11 -32.28 -1.85
N ILE A 364 -3.45 -31.14 -2.46
CA ILE A 364 -3.13 -29.82 -1.91
C ILE A 364 -3.92 -29.63 -0.59
N PRO A 365 -3.26 -29.21 0.50
CA PRO A 365 -3.93 -28.99 1.77
C PRO A 365 -4.76 -27.71 1.70
N VAL A 366 -6.05 -27.84 1.38
CA VAL A 366 -7.06 -26.78 1.50
C VAL A 366 -8.10 -27.14 2.57
N PRO A 367 -8.81 -26.16 3.14
CA PRO A 367 -9.85 -26.44 4.13
C PRO A 367 -10.95 -27.35 3.56
N GLU A 368 -11.34 -28.36 4.33
CA GLU A 368 -12.52 -29.18 4.02
C GLU A 368 -13.79 -28.45 4.44
N VAL A 369 -14.72 -28.26 3.51
CA VAL A 369 -16.00 -27.61 3.79
C VAL A 369 -16.97 -28.61 4.43
N TYR A 370 -17.36 -28.37 5.68
CA TYR A 370 -18.32 -29.20 6.42
C TYR A 370 -19.76 -28.69 6.30
N GLY A 371 -19.94 -27.39 6.12
CA GLY A 371 -21.26 -26.80 5.97
C GLY A 371 -21.14 -25.37 5.47
N TRP A 372 -22.17 -24.88 4.80
CA TRP A 372 -22.25 -23.51 4.36
C TRP A 372 -23.72 -23.14 4.17
N ASP A 373 -24.01 -21.86 4.30
CA ASP A 373 -25.34 -21.29 4.07
C ASP A 373 -25.14 -19.88 3.52
N PRO A 374 -25.64 -19.56 2.31
CA PRO A 374 -25.55 -18.22 1.74
C PRO A 374 -26.68 -17.32 2.23
N THR A 375 -27.53 -17.77 3.17
CA THR A 375 -28.64 -17.01 3.72
C THR A 375 -28.38 -16.66 5.18
N SER A 376 -29.28 -15.88 5.77
CA SER A 376 -29.30 -15.56 7.20
C SER A 376 -30.29 -16.42 8.01
N ASP A 377 -30.94 -17.42 7.39
CA ASP A 377 -31.94 -18.29 8.05
C ASP A 377 -31.28 -19.48 8.76
N ASN A 378 -30.42 -19.17 9.73
CA ASN A 378 -29.65 -20.16 10.48
C ASN A 378 -29.32 -19.67 11.90
N GLU A 379 -28.62 -20.49 12.67
CA GLU A 379 -28.35 -20.27 14.09
C GLU A 379 -27.60 -18.98 14.43
N ILE A 380 -26.83 -18.42 13.47
CA ILE A 380 -26.03 -17.20 13.65
C ILE A 380 -26.64 -15.96 12.98
N GLY A 381 -27.72 -16.12 12.21
CA GLY A 381 -28.38 -15.00 11.53
C GLY A 381 -27.57 -14.37 10.41
N ALA A 382 -26.60 -15.10 9.82
CA ALA A 382 -25.67 -14.59 8.82
C ALA A 382 -25.22 -15.72 7.88
N PRO A 383 -24.79 -15.40 6.64
CA PRO A 383 -24.19 -16.39 5.77
C PRO A 383 -22.85 -16.87 6.32
N TYR A 384 -22.48 -18.12 6.03
CA TYR A 384 -21.22 -18.67 6.51
C TYR A 384 -20.67 -19.79 5.63
N VAL A 385 -19.37 -20.04 5.80
CA VAL A 385 -18.71 -21.29 5.41
C VAL A 385 -18.02 -21.87 6.66
N CYS A 386 -18.45 -23.06 7.07
CA CYS A 386 -17.88 -23.84 8.16
C CYS A 386 -16.95 -24.91 7.58
N MET A 387 -15.69 -24.92 8.02
CA MET A 387 -14.63 -25.73 7.45
C MET A 387 -13.64 -26.26 8.49
N SER A 388 -12.78 -27.19 8.08
CA SER A 388 -11.69 -27.71 8.89
C SER A 388 -10.69 -26.62 9.29
N PHE A 389 -10.23 -26.63 10.54
CA PHE A 389 -9.06 -25.86 10.94
C PHE A 389 -7.78 -26.52 10.39
N LEU A 390 -6.91 -25.74 9.74
CA LEU A 390 -5.61 -26.22 9.25
C LEU A 390 -4.50 -25.87 10.25
N PRO A 391 -3.58 -26.80 10.57
CA PRO A 391 -2.44 -26.54 11.44
C PRO A 391 -1.33 -25.76 10.70
N GLY A 392 -0.37 -25.24 11.46
CA GLY A 392 0.83 -24.57 10.92
C GLY A 392 0.93 -23.10 11.29
N LYS A 393 2.07 -22.48 10.94
CA LYS A 393 2.33 -21.04 11.06
C LYS A 393 2.24 -20.40 9.68
N ARG A 394 1.82 -19.14 9.59
CA ARG A 394 1.81 -18.38 8.33
C ARG A 394 3.24 -18.09 7.90
N VAL A 395 3.53 -18.19 6.60
CA VAL A 395 4.85 -17.84 6.06
C VAL A 395 5.20 -16.39 6.41
N SER A 396 4.22 -15.47 6.37
CA SER A 396 4.40 -14.06 6.76
C SER A 396 4.94 -13.87 8.17
N ASP A 397 4.62 -14.78 9.10
CA ASP A 397 5.03 -14.69 10.51
C ASP A 397 6.44 -15.24 10.75
N ILE A 398 6.98 -16.04 9.82
CA ILE A 398 8.22 -16.79 10.02
C ILE A 398 9.30 -16.54 8.96
N TRP A 399 8.97 -15.89 7.83
CA TRP A 399 9.91 -15.70 6.72
C TRP A 399 11.15 -14.90 7.13
N PHE A 400 10.98 -13.92 8.02
CA PHE A 400 12.07 -13.11 8.58
C PHE A 400 12.41 -13.46 10.04
N ASP A 401 11.87 -14.56 10.56
CA ASP A 401 12.10 -15.01 11.94
C ASP A 401 13.29 -15.98 12.01
N ASP A 402 14.24 -15.71 12.91
CA ASP A 402 15.39 -16.58 13.20
C ASP A 402 15.18 -17.48 14.42
N SER A 403 14.02 -17.42 15.08
CA SER A 403 13.75 -18.20 16.29
C SER A 403 13.42 -19.67 16.02
N GLY A 404 13.25 -20.04 14.74
CA GLY A 404 12.90 -21.39 14.31
C GLY A 404 14.03 -22.42 14.48
N PRO A 405 13.71 -23.71 14.36
CA PRO A 405 14.70 -24.79 14.51
C PRO A 405 15.66 -24.93 13.32
N LEU A 406 15.30 -24.38 12.16
CA LEU A 406 16.11 -24.38 10.94
C LEU A 406 16.76 -22.99 10.72
N PRO A 407 17.96 -22.92 10.14
CA PRO A 407 18.50 -21.66 9.62
C PRO A 407 17.53 -21.01 8.63
N ARG A 408 17.43 -19.68 8.67
CA ARG A 408 16.46 -18.90 7.87
C ARG A 408 16.46 -19.25 6.38
N ASP A 409 17.63 -19.24 5.73
CA ASP A 409 17.72 -19.56 4.28
C ASP A 409 17.33 -21.01 3.97
N GLU A 410 17.63 -21.96 4.87
CA GLU A 410 17.23 -23.36 4.73
C GLU A 410 15.71 -23.51 4.81
N LEU A 411 15.08 -22.86 5.80
CA LEU A 411 13.62 -22.82 5.92
C LEU A 411 12.97 -22.20 4.68
N ARG A 412 13.46 -21.04 4.22
CA ARG A 412 12.92 -20.34 3.04
C ARG A 412 12.99 -21.21 1.79
N ARG A 413 14.12 -21.88 1.54
CA ARG A 413 14.25 -22.83 0.42
C ARG A 413 13.33 -24.03 0.57
N ALA A 414 13.20 -24.59 1.77
CA ALA A 414 12.28 -25.70 2.01
C ALA A 414 10.82 -25.30 1.72
N ILE A 415 10.39 -24.11 2.14
CA ILE A 415 9.06 -23.55 1.84
C ILE A 415 8.88 -23.43 0.32
N LEU A 416 9.81 -22.78 -0.37
CA LEU A 416 9.70 -22.55 -1.82
C LEU A 416 9.66 -23.87 -2.62
N ALA A 417 10.49 -24.85 -2.25
CA ALA A 417 10.52 -26.15 -2.90
C ALA A 417 9.22 -26.95 -2.69
N ASN A 418 8.69 -26.96 -1.46
CA ASN A 418 7.41 -27.61 -1.17
C ASN A 418 6.24 -26.88 -1.86
N LEU A 419 6.29 -25.55 -1.91
CA LEU A 419 5.26 -24.75 -2.56
C LEU A 419 5.24 -24.97 -4.07
N ALA A 420 6.40 -25.05 -4.73
CA ALA A 420 6.49 -25.36 -6.16
C ALA A 420 5.85 -26.73 -6.49
N ARG A 421 6.19 -27.78 -5.72
CA ARG A 421 5.55 -29.11 -5.87
C ARG A 421 4.05 -29.11 -5.61
N THR A 422 3.60 -28.30 -4.64
CA THR A 422 2.18 -28.15 -4.31
C THR A 422 1.43 -27.49 -5.47
N MET A 423 1.97 -26.38 -5.98
CA MET A 423 1.37 -25.63 -7.08
C MET A 423 1.37 -26.41 -8.40
N ALA A 424 2.40 -27.20 -8.69
CA ALA A 424 2.48 -28.03 -9.89
C ALA A 424 1.27 -28.97 -10.09
N GLN A 425 0.58 -29.37 -9.02
CA GLN A 425 -0.63 -30.22 -9.12
C GLN A 425 -1.81 -29.53 -9.79
N PHE A 426 -1.84 -28.20 -9.84
CA PHE A 426 -2.87 -27.45 -10.58
C PHE A 426 -2.68 -27.53 -12.10
N SER A 427 -1.57 -28.08 -12.60
CA SER A 427 -1.32 -28.26 -14.05
C SER A 427 -2.37 -29.10 -14.77
N GLU A 428 -3.03 -29.99 -14.04
CA GLU A 428 -4.11 -30.86 -14.52
C GLU A 428 -5.49 -30.17 -14.51
N LEU A 429 -5.62 -29.00 -13.87
CA LEU A 429 -6.87 -28.24 -13.80
C LEU A 429 -6.92 -27.17 -14.89
N ARG A 430 -7.50 -27.53 -16.03
CA ARG A 430 -7.63 -26.67 -17.22
C ARG A 430 -9.09 -26.36 -17.54
N PHE A 431 -9.32 -25.13 -17.98
CA PHE A 431 -10.65 -24.60 -18.23
C PHE A 431 -10.69 -23.82 -19.53
N ASP A 432 -11.84 -23.83 -20.20
CA ASP A 432 -12.05 -23.16 -21.50
C ASP A 432 -12.30 -21.65 -21.36
N LYS A 433 -12.57 -21.16 -20.15
CA LYS A 433 -12.95 -19.77 -19.87
C LYS A 433 -12.24 -19.19 -18.67
N LEU A 434 -12.13 -17.87 -18.67
CA LEU A 434 -11.75 -17.04 -17.54
C LEU A 434 -13.02 -16.73 -16.72
N GLY A 435 -13.03 -17.15 -15.47
CA GLY A 435 -14.17 -16.98 -14.59
C GLY A 435 -14.08 -17.83 -13.32
N SER A 436 -15.10 -17.76 -12.47
CA SER A 436 -15.10 -18.49 -11.20
C SER A 436 -15.61 -19.92 -11.38
N VAL A 437 -15.05 -20.86 -10.63
CA VAL A 437 -15.50 -22.26 -10.65
C VAL A 437 -16.89 -22.34 -10.04
N THR A 438 -17.83 -22.94 -10.75
CA THR A 438 -19.20 -23.20 -10.29
C THR A 438 -19.54 -24.68 -10.41
N GLU A 439 -20.49 -25.14 -9.60
CA GLU A 439 -20.99 -26.52 -9.59
C GLU A 439 -22.49 -26.46 -9.91
N ASP A 440 -22.94 -27.19 -10.94
CA ASP A 440 -24.36 -27.25 -11.30
C ASP A 440 -25.15 -28.20 -10.38
N GLU A 441 -26.47 -28.33 -10.58
CA GLU A 441 -27.32 -29.20 -9.76
C GLU A 441 -26.93 -30.68 -9.84
N ALA A 442 -26.26 -31.11 -10.92
CA ALA A 442 -25.77 -32.47 -11.11
C ALA A 442 -24.36 -32.69 -10.53
N GLY A 443 -23.71 -31.64 -10.01
CA GLY A 443 -22.35 -31.68 -9.50
C GLY A 443 -21.27 -31.51 -10.57
N ALA A 444 -21.64 -31.14 -11.81
CA ALA A 444 -20.68 -30.89 -12.87
C ALA A 444 -20.04 -29.51 -12.72
N ILE A 445 -18.73 -29.46 -12.95
CA ILE A 445 -17.96 -28.22 -12.88
C ILE A 445 -18.15 -27.41 -14.15
N THR A 446 -18.43 -26.12 -13.96
CA THR A 446 -18.61 -25.12 -15.01
C THR A 446 -17.85 -23.85 -14.65
N ILE A 447 -17.63 -22.95 -15.62
CA ILE A 447 -17.04 -21.63 -15.37
C ILE A 447 -18.13 -20.56 -15.46
N GLY A 448 -18.38 -19.91 -14.32
CA GLY A 448 -19.27 -18.78 -14.15
C GLY A 448 -18.56 -17.42 -14.24
N PRO A 449 -19.24 -16.32 -13.90
CA PRO A 449 -18.64 -14.98 -13.96
C PRO A 449 -17.45 -14.83 -12.99
N VAL A 450 -16.60 -13.84 -13.25
CA VAL A 450 -15.63 -13.33 -12.27
C VAL A 450 -16.40 -12.49 -11.24
N PHE A 451 -16.08 -12.68 -9.97
CA PHE A 451 -16.65 -11.89 -8.88
C PHE A 451 -15.62 -10.91 -8.30
N ASP A 452 -16.09 -9.72 -7.90
CA ASP A 452 -15.24 -8.68 -7.33
C ASP A 452 -15.96 -7.95 -6.20
N TYR A 453 -15.20 -7.54 -5.19
CA TYR A 453 -15.71 -6.65 -4.15
C TYR A 453 -15.80 -5.20 -4.66
N GLN A 454 -16.88 -4.53 -4.30
CA GLN A 454 -17.06 -3.09 -4.45
C GLN A 454 -17.42 -2.49 -3.11
N VAL A 455 -16.77 -1.37 -2.78
CA VAL A 455 -17.10 -0.56 -1.62
C VAL A 455 -18.08 0.51 -2.07
N ASN A 456 -19.25 0.57 -1.44
CA ASN A 456 -20.23 1.62 -1.66
C ASN A 456 -19.80 2.90 -0.94
N GLY A 457 -20.38 4.05 -1.30
CA GLY A 457 -20.04 5.33 -0.67
C GLY A 457 -20.36 5.42 0.83
N ASP A 458 -21.12 4.47 1.37
CA ASP A 458 -21.42 4.33 2.81
C ASP A 458 -20.49 3.33 3.53
N GLY A 459 -19.42 2.87 2.87
CA GLY A 459 -18.48 1.87 3.40
C GLY A 459 -18.96 0.41 3.29
N SER A 460 -20.22 0.17 2.94
CA SER A 460 -20.75 -1.20 2.81
C SER A 460 -20.14 -1.93 1.60
N LEU A 461 -19.90 -3.23 1.76
CA LEU A 461 -19.36 -4.08 0.70
C LEU A 461 -20.48 -4.78 -0.08
N ARG A 462 -20.34 -4.82 -1.40
CA ARG A 462 -21.15 -5.66 -2.29
C ARG A 462 -20.25 -6.46 -3.23
N VAL A 463 -20.79 -7.54 -3.78
CA VAL A 463 -20.12 -8.31 -4.83
C VAL A 463 -20.75 -7.99 -6.18
N GLU A 464 -19.92 -7.65 -7.15
CA GLU A 464 -20.30 -7.55 -8.56
C GLU A 464 -19.82 -8.79 -9.33
N ALA A 465 -20.45 -9.03 -10.48
CA ALA A 465 -20.13 -10.13 -11.37
C ALA A 465 -19.91 -9.60 -12.79
N SER A 466 -18.91 -10.16 -13.48
CA SER A 466 -18.64 -9.83 -14.88
C SER A 466 -18.15 -11.07 -15.65
N GLY A 467 -18.42 -11.14 -16.96
CA GLY A 467 -18.11 -12.32 -17.76
C GLY A 467 -19.11 -13.48 -17.55
N PRO A 468 -18.69 -14.76 -17.70
CA PRO A 468 -17.33 -15.25 -17.94
C PRO A 468 -16.72 -14.74 -19.25
N TYR A 469 -15.41 -14.82 -19.37
CA TYR A 469 -14.68 -14.35 -20.54
C TYR A 469 -14.03 -15.52 -21.29
N THR A 470 -13.95 -15.40 -22.61
CA THR A 470 -13.20 -16.33 -23.46
C THR A 470 -11.79 -15.81 -23.78
N SER A 471 -11.51 -14.55 -23.42
CA SER A 471 -10.25 -13.86 -23.65
C SER A 471 -9.84 -13.09 -22.38
N ALA A 472 -8.58 -13.27 -21.96
CA ALA A 472 -7.97 -12.45 -20.93
C ALA A 472 -7.78 -11.01 -21.40
N SER A 473 -7.49 -10.78 -22.68
CA SER A 473 -7.43 -9.42 -23.22
C SER A 473 -8.78 -8.72 -23.14
N GLU A 474 -9.89 -9.41 -23.39
CA GLU A 474 -11.24 -8.86 -23.20
C GLU A 474 -11.49 -8.51 -21.74
N TYR A 475 -11.16 -9.43 -20.83
CA TYR A 475 -11.26 -9.19 -19.37
C TYR A 475 -10.42 -7.99 -18.92
N LEU A 476 -9.15 -7.92 -19.32
CA LEU A 476 -8.29 -6.81 -18.95
C LEU A 476 -8.81 -5.49 -19.53
N ARG A 477 -9.28 -5.46 -20.79
CA ARG A 477 -9.86 -4.24 -21.38
C ARG A 477 -11.15 -3.79 -20.68
N SER A 478 -11.99 -4.73 -20.24
CA SER A 478 -13.23 -4.38 -19.53
C SER A 478 -12.96 -3.78 -18.14
N ARG A 479 -11.81 -4.11 -17.54
CA ARG A 479 -11.39 -3.66 -16.21
C ARG A 479 -10.40 -2.50 -16.21
N LEU A 480 -9.68 -2.32 -17.32
CA LEU A 480 -8.74 -1.23 -17.49
C LEU A 480 -9.51 0.09 -17.61
N MET A 481 -9.76 0.71 -16.46
CA MET A 481 -10.34 2.04 -16.36
C MET A 481 -9.33 3.08 -16.84
N LEU A 482 -9.28 3.32 -18.15
CA LEU A 482 -8.53 4.41 -18.77
C LEU A 482 -9.42 5.64 -18.86
N ARG A 483 -8.91 6.79 -18.45
CA ARG A 483 -9.57 8.08 -18.66
C ARG A 483 -8.81 8.86 -19.71
N GLU A 484 -9.54 9.56 -20.58
CA GLU A 484 -8.99 10.74 -21.23
C GLU A 484 -8.75 11.80 -20.14
N GLY A 485 -7.54 12.32 -20.06
CA GLY A 485 -7.16 13.16 -18.93
C GLY A 485 -5.80 13.82 -19.10
N ASN A 486 -5.17 14.08 -17.95
CA ASN A 486 -3.85 14.71 -17.85
C ASN A 486 -2.76 13.89 -18.55
N VAL A 487 -1.57 14.47 -18.63
CA VAL A 487 -0.37 13.87 -19.26
C VAL A 487 -0.13 12.43 -18.80
N TRP A 488 -0.24 12.15 -17.49
CA TRP A 488 0.02 10.84 -16.91
C TRP A 488 -1.00 9.79 -17.34
N ALA A 489 -2.29 10.14 -17.37
CA ALA A 489 -3.33 9.22 -17.84
C ALA A 489 -3.14 8.81 -19.32
N ARG A 490 -2.65 9.73 -20.16
CA ARG A 490 -2.31 9.43 -21.57
C ARG A 490 -1.08 8.54 -21.67
N ALA A 491 -0.07 8.77 -20.84
CA ALA A 491 1.12 7.94 -20.76
C ALA A 491 0.80 6.51 -20.31
N GLU A 492 0.09 6.36 -19.19
CA GLU A 492 -0.40 5.08 -18.67
C GLU A 492 -1.19 4.32 -19.73
N THR A 493 -2.15 4.98 -20.39
CA THR A 493 -2.95 4.37 -21.46
C THR A 493 -2.08 3.81 -22.58
N LYS A 494 -1.14 4.61 -23.08
CA LYS A 494 -0.29 4.22 -24.22
C LYS A 494 0.66 3.09 -23.83
N VAL A 495 1.26 3.14 -22.63
CA VAL A 495 2.13 2.09 -22.10
C VAL A 495 1.36 0.79 -21.83
N MET A 496 0.20 0.85 -21.16
CA MET A 496 -0.61 -0.34 -20.87
C MET A 496 -1.07 -1.05 -22.15
N HIS A 497 -1.50 -0.29 -23.17
CA HIS A 497 -1.82 -0.89 -24.47
C HIS A 497 -0.60 -1.56 -25.11
N ALA A 498 0.59 -0.96 -25.03
CA ALA A 498 1.81 -1.56 -25.55
C ALA A 498 2.20 -2.83 -24.79
N LEU A 499 2.12 -2.84 -23.45
CA LEU A 499 2.39 -4.00 -22.61
C LEU A 499 1.44 -5.15 -22.92
N MET A 500 0.13 -4.88 -23.00
CA MET A 500 -0.87 -5.89 -23.35
C MET A 500 -0.64 -6.46 -24.76
N ARG A 501 -0.26 -5.64 -25.74
CA ARG A 501 0.10 -6.12 -27.09
C ARG A 501 1.41 -6.92 -27.12
N SER A 502 2.30 -6.67 -26.17
CA SER A 502 3.62 -7.30 -26.10
C SER A 502 3.62 -8.63 -25.34
N TRP A 503 2.47 -9.01 -24.75
CA TRP A 503 2.31 -10.26 -24.02
C TRP A 503 1.89 -11.39 -25.00
N PRO A 504 2.81 -12.32 -25.35
CA PRO A 504 2.58 -13.32 -26.41
C PRO A 504 1.44 -14.31 -26.13
N ASP A 505 1.25 -14.70 -24.87
CA ASP A 505 0.30 -15.75 -24.45
C ASP A 505 -0.80 -15.20 -23.53
N LEU A 506 -1.25 -13.95 -23.76
CA LEU A 506 -2.33 -13.37 -22.96
C LEU A 506 -3.65 -14.10 -23.20
N ASP A 507 -3.93 -14.49 -24.44
CA ASP A 507 -5.10 -15.28 -24.85
C ASP A 507 -4.66 -16.65 -25.41
N PRO A 508 -4.22 -17.60 -24.56
CA PRO A 508 -3.72 -18.88 -25.04
C PRO A 508 -4.85 -19.77 -25.59
N GLU A 509 -4.59 -20.50 -26.68
CA GLU A 509 -5.53 -21.51 -27.22
C GLU A 509 -5.76 -22.68 -26.24
N ASP A 510 -4.76 -22.94 -25.37
CA ASP A 510 -4.77 -24.04 -24.39
C ASP A 510 -5.58 -23.74 -23.11
N GLY A 511 -6.33 -22.63 -23.10
CA GLY A 511 -7.25 -22.27 -22.03
C GLY A 511 -6.62 -21.66 -20.78
N PHE A 512 -7.40 -21.65 -19.70
CA PHE A 512 -7.12 -21.02 -18.41
C PHE A 512 -6.86 -22.06 -17.33
N VAL A 513 -6.22 -21.66 -16.24
CA VAL A 513 -5.85 -22.53 -15.12
C VAL A 513 -6.17 -21.84 -13.79
N LEU A 514 -6.05 -22.57 -12.68
CA LEU A 514 -6.23 -22.00 -11.34
C LEU A 514 -4.93 -21.50 -10.74
N CYS A 515 -5.08 -20.49 -9.88
CA CYS A 515 -4.08 -20.02 -8.93
C CYS A 515 -4.81 -19.62 -7.64
N PRO A 516 -4.19 -19.76 -6.45
CA PRO A 516 -4.68 -19.05 -5.27
C PRO A 516 -4.85 -17.55 -5.59
N PRO A 517 -6.00 -16.93 -5.26
CA PRO A 517 -6.30 -15.55 -5.67
C PRO A 517 -5.32 -14.55 -5.05
N ASP A 518 -5.03 -14.69 -3.76
CA ASP A 518 -4.02 -13.94 -3.02
C ASP A 518 -2.86 -14.86 -2.65
N PHE A 519 -2.03 -15.19 -3.65
CA PHE A 519 -0.90 -16.11 -3.53
C PHE A 519 0.31 -15.47 -2.83
N ASP A 520 0.11 -15.06 -1.57
CA ASP A 520 1.09 -14.37 -0.75
C ASP A 520 1.22 -15.02 0.66
N SER A 521 2.27 -14.65 1.39
CA SER A 521 2.84 -15.33 2.55
C SER A 521 1.90 -15.43 3.76
N GLN A 522 0.91 -14.55 3.85
CA GLN A 522 -0.14 -14.57 4.87
C GLN A 522 -1.12 -15.73 4.71
N ASN A 523 -1.26 -16.25 3.49
CA ASN A 523 -2.23 -17.30 3.13
C ASN A 523 -1.60 -18.68 2.98
N ILE A 524 -0.29 -18.80 3.18
CA ILE A 524 0.44 -20.07 3.15
C ILE A 524 0.79 -20.49 4.58
N LEU A 525 0.33 -21.68 4.99
CA LEU A 525 0.64 -22.29 6.28
C LEU A 525 1.68 -23.38 6.11
N VAL A 526 2.64 -23.41 7.02
CA VAL A 526 3.71 -24.41 7.05
C VAL A 526 3.97 -24.97 8.45
N ASP A 527 4.53 -26.18 8.49
CA ASP A 527 5.11 -26.75 9.71
C ASP A 527 6.55 -26.23 9.95
N GLU A 528 7.19 -26.72 11.02
CA GLU A 528 8.55 -26.32 11.40
C GLU A 528 9.64 -26.73 10.38
N ALA A 529 9.33 -27.67 9.48
CA ALA A 529 10.22 -28.12 8.42
C ALA A 529 9.98 -27.37 7.09
N GLY A 530 9.04 -26.42 7.04
CA GLY A 530 8.65 -25.73 5.82
C GLY A 530 7.76 -26.56 4.89
N THR A 531 7.15 -27.64 5.36
CA THR A 531 6.15 -28.40 4.60
C THR A 531 4.85 -27.61 4.55
N ILE A 532 4.22 -27.52 3.37
CA ILE A 532 2.92 -26.84 3.25
C ILE A 532 1.85 -27.65 4.00
N THR A 533 1.22 -27.02 4.99
CA THR A 533 0.12 -27.60 5.77
C THR A 533 -1.23 -26.95 5.46
N GLY A 534 -1.23 -25.85 4.71
CA GLY A 534 -2.46 -25.20 4.27
C GLY A 534 -2.25 -24.08 3.25
N ILE A 535 -3.14 -24.01 2.26
CA ILE A 535 -3.36 -22.83 1.43
C ILE A 535 -4.79 -22.35 1.70
N ILE A 536 -4.90 -21.16 2.29
CA ILE A 536 -6.17 -20.57 2.72
C ILE A 536 -6.54 -19.36 1.87
N ASP A 537 -7.71 -18.80 2.16
CA ASP A 537 -8.27 -17.62 1.50
C ASP A 537 -8.54 -17.78 -0.01
N TRP A 538 -9.55 -18.59 -0.32
CA TRP A 538 -10.01 -18.90 -1.69
C TRP A 538 -11.20 -18.03 -2.13
N ASP A 539 -11.37 -16.87 -1.52
CA ASP A 539 -12.48 -15.98 -1.83
C ASP A 539 -12.30 -15.39 -3.23
N LEU A 540 -13.39 -15.32 -3.99
CA LEU A 540 -13.40 -14.79 -5.37
C LEU A 540 -12.39 -15.47 -6.33
N ALA A 541 -11.98 -16.70 -6.01
CA ALA A 541 -11.06 -17.48 -6.84
C ALA A 541 -11.65 -17.70 -8.25
N HIS A 542 -10.87 -17.32 -9.26
CA HIS A 542 -11.22 -17.49 -10.67
C HIS A 542 -10.03 -18.04 -11.45
N THR A 543 -10.31 -18.60 -12.62
CA THR A 543 -9.30 -19.07 -13.55
C THR A 543 -8.58 -17.88 -14.19
N VAL A 544 -7.30 -18.07 -14.50
CA VAL A 544 -6.40 -17.01 -15.00
C VAL A 544 -5.56 -17.52 -16.16
N PRO A 545 -4.95 -16.63 -16.97
CA PRO A 545 -3.97 -17.03 -17.99
C PRO A 545 -2.85 -17.88 -17.39
N ARG A 546 -2.30 -18.82 -18.17
CA ARG A 546 -1.32 -19.81 -17.69
C ARG A 546 -0.10 -19.21 -16.99
N ARG A 547 0.40 -18.05 -17.47
CA ARG A 547 1.53 -17.33 -16.85
C ARG A 547 1.22 -16.74 -15.46
N LEU A 548 -0.05 -16.51 -15.16
CA LEU A 548 -0.55 -16.07 -13.86
C LEU A 548 -1.13 -17.22 -13.02
N GLY A 549 -1.15 -18.41 -13.61
CA GLY A 549 -1.67 -19.62 -13.02
C GLY A 549 -0.71 -20.25 -12.02
N TYR A 550 -0.77 -21.57 -11.97
CA TYR A 550 0.03 -22.38 -11.07
C TYR A 550 1.55 -22.24 -11.21
N CYS A 551 2.03 -21.77 -12.36
CA CYS A 551 3.45 -21.51 -12.59
C CYS A 551 3.92 -20.14 -12.08
N ARG A 552 3.06 -19.30 -11.50
CA ARG A 552 3.52 -18.00 -11.00
C ARG A 552 4.36 -18.12 -9.74
N TYR A 553 5.29 -17.18 -9.55
CA TYR A 553 5.96 -16.98 -8.27
C TYR A 553 4.98 -16.57 -7.15
N PRO A 554 5.28 -16.93 -5.90
CA PRO A 554 4.60 -16.35 -4.73
C PRO A 554 4.85 -14.84 -4.64
N GLY A 555 3.82 -14.06 -4.24
CA GLY A 555 3.84 -12.60 -4.29
C GLY A 555 4.96 -11.95 -3.47
N TRP A 556 5.29 -12.50 -2.30
CA TRP A 556 6.38 -11.96 -1.47
C TRP A 556 7.77 -12.05 -2.10
N ILE A 557 7.96 -12.88 -3.15
CA ILE A 557 9.22 -12.92 -3.91
C ILE A 557 9.16 -12.16 -5.24
N THR A 558 8.11 -11.37 -5.49
CA THR A 558 7.95 -10.55 -6.72
C THR A 558 7.79 -9.05 -6.44
N ARG A 559 7.82 -8.65 -5.17
CA ARG A 559 7.54 -7.28 -4.70
C ARG A 559 8.36 -6.20 -5.40
N ASP A 560 9.60 -6.47 -5.83
CA ASP A 560 10.47 -5.53 -6.57
C ASP A 560 9.91 -5.09 -7.95
N TRP A 561 8.84 -5.73 -8.43
CA TRP A 561 8.09 -5.34 -9.63
C TRP A 561 6.78 -4.60 -9.36
N ASP A 562 6.41 -4.41 -8.09
CA ASP A 562 5.35 -3.51 -7.65
C ASP A 562 5.94 -2.44 -6.70
N PRO A 563 6.46 -1.33 -7.23
CA PRO A 563 7.22 -0.36 -6.42
C PRO A 563 6.43 0.27 -5.28
N LEU A 564 5.10 0.30 -5.33
CA LEU A 564 4.28 0.80 -4.22
C LEU A 564 4.28 -0.15 -3.02
N MET A 565 4.50 -1.44 -3.27
CA MET A 565 4.53 -2.46 -2.23
C MET A 565 5.97 -2.78 -1.79
N TYR A 566 6.99 -2.32 -2.51
CA TYR A 566 8.37 -2.72 -2.26
C TYR A 566 9.11 -1.82 -1.27
N GLY A 567 9.54 -2.39 -0.15
CA GLY A 567 10.11 -1.62 0.96
C GLY A 567 11.64 -1.52 1.02
N TRP A 568 12.41 -2.19 0.15
CA TRP A 568 13.87 -2.29 0.29
C TRP A 568 14.59 -1.01 -0.19
N PRO A 569 15.69 -0.57 0.47
CA PRO A 569 16.30 -1.13 1.69
C PRO A 569 15.69 -0.60 3.00
N LYS A 570 14.67 0.25 2.93
CA LYS A 570 14.09 0.97 4.09
C LYS A 570 13.33 0.05 5.06
N MET A 571 12.92 -1.13 4.61
CA MET A 571 12.24 -2.17 5.39
C MET A 571 13.05 -3.48 5.44
N ALA A 572 14.38 -3.42 5.55
CA ALA A 572 15.25 -4.60 5.48
C ALA A 572 14.94 -5.73 6.49
N ASP A 573 14.26 -5.42 7.60
CA ASP A 573 13.83 -6.42 8.60
C ASP A 573 12.62 -7.24 8.14
N SER A 574 11.87 -6.76 7.15
CA SER A 574 10.64 -7.37 6.64
C SER A 574 10.53 -7.38 5.11
N GLU A 575 11.63 -7.09 4.41
CA GLU A 575 11.70 -7.02 2.95
C GLU A 575 13.06 -7.54 2.46
N ASP A 576 13.04 -8.32 1.38
CA ASP A 576 14.26 -8.88 0.79
C ASP A 576 14.82 -7.93 -0.29
N SER A 577 16.16 -7.90 -0.45
CA SER A 577 16.81 -7.10 -1.50
C SER A 577 16.47 -7.61 -2.91
N PRO A 578 16.61 -6.78 -3.98
CA PRO A 578 16.33 -7.22 -5.34
C PRO A 578 17.18 -8.44 -5.74
N GLU A 579 18.42 -8.51 -5.26
CA GLU A 579 19.33 -9.63 -5.49
C GLU A 579 18.85 -10.90 -4.77
N ALA A 580 18.41 -10.78 -3.52
CA ALA A 580 17.87 -11.92 -2.76
C ALA A 580 16.57 -12.43 -3.40
N LEU A 581 15.66 -11.52 -3.78
CA LEU A 581 14.44 -11.85 -4.49
C LEU A 581 14.73 -12.57 -5.82
N ALA A 582 15.70 -12.07 -6.61
CA ALA A 582 16.12 -12.72 -7.85
C ALA A 582 16.68 -14.14 -7.61
N GLN A 583 17.44 -14.34 -6.53
CA GLN A 583 17.95 -15.67 -6.16
C GLN A 583 16.82 -16.64 -5.74
N TYR A 584 15.85 -16.18 -4.95
CA TYR A 584 14.72 -17.01 -4.56
C TYR A 584 13.80 -17.33 -5.73
N ARG A 585 13.59 -16.38 -6.65
CA ARG A 585 12.88 -16.63 -7.93
C ARG A 585 13.60 -17.68 -8.77
N ALA A 586 14.91 -17.54 -8.97
CA ALA A 586 15.69 -18.53 -9.71
C ALA A 586 15.59 -19.93 -9.08
N TYR A 587 15.66 -20.02 -7.74
CA TYR A 587 15.50 -21.26 -7.00
C TYR A 587 14.09 -21.85 -7.15
N TYR A 588 13.03 -21.05 -6.98
CA TYR A 588 11.65 -21.50 -7.16
C TYR A 588 11.37 -21.98 -8.58
N ASN A 589 11.91 -21.31 -9.60
CA ASN A 589 11.79 -21.71 -11.00
C ASN A 589 12.41 -23.09 -11.26
N ASP A 590 13.59 -23.36 -10.69
CA ASP A 590 14.25 -24.66 -10.77
C ASP A 590 13.42 -25.77 -10.07
N GLU A 591 12.86 -25.48 -8.90
CA GLU A 591 11.97 -26.41 -8.19
C GLU A 591 10.64 -26.65 -8.92
N MET A 592 10.08 -25.63 -9.57
CA MET A 592 8.90 -25.77 -10.43
C MET A 592 9.21 -26.63 -11.66
N GLY A 593 10.38 -26.42 -12.28
CA GLY A 593 10.90 -27.28 -13.35
C GLY A 593 10.99 -28.73 -12.92
N LYS A 594 11.61 -29.03 -11.77
CA LYS A 594 11.66 -30.39 -11.20
C LYS A 594 10.27 -30.96 -10.92
N ALA A 595 9.36 -30.16 -10.35
CA ALA A 595 8.02 -30.60 -10.00
C ALA A 595 7.16 -30.98 -11.22
N LEU A 596 7.48 -30.42 -12.40
CA LEU A 596 6.81 -30.68 -13.67
C LEU A 596 7.64 -31.57 -14.61
N ASP A 597 8.69 -32.22 -14.10
CA ASP A 597 9.64 -33.02 -14.91
C ASP A 597 10.19 -32.26 -16.14
N TRP A 598 10.33 -30.94 -16.01
CA TRP A 598 10.75 -30.00 -17.05
C TRP A 598 9.85 -30.02 -18.30
N GLN A 599 8.58 -30.39 -18.14
CA GLN A 599 7.55 -30.40 -19.19
C GLN A 599 6.49 -29.31 -18.98
N GLY A 600 5.79 -28.96 -20.06
CA GLY A 600 4.68 -28.02 -20.01
C GLY A 600 5.10 -26.60 -19.62
N ASP A 601 4.39 -26.04 -18.64
CA ASP A 601 4.35 -24.59 -18.38
C ASP A 601 5.45 -24.07 -17.47
N TRP A 602 6.38 -24.92 -17.00
CA TRP A 602 7.40 -24.50 -16.04
C TRP A 602 8.19 -23.26 -16.51
N LYS A 603 8.39 -23.10 -17.83
CA LYS A 603 9.09 -21.94 -18.42
C LYS A 603 8.36 -20.62 -18.19
N PHE A 604 7.05 -20.65 -17.98
CA PHE A 604 6.27 -19.45 -17.67
C PHE A 604 6.62 -18.85 -16.32
N THR A 605 7.15 -19.66 -15.40
CA THR A 605 7.56 -19.20 -14.06
C THR A 605 8.62 -18.11 -14.14
N GLU A 606 9.63 -18.25 -15.01
CA GLU A 606 10.77 -17.32 -15.07
C GLU A 606 10.35 -15.85 -15.17
N LYS A 607 9.32 -15.56 -15.98
CA LYS A 607 8.83 -14.21 -16.27
C LYS A 607 7.48 -13.89 -15.62
N SER A 608 6.95 -14.78 -14.76
CA SER A 608 5.60 -14.62 -14.23
C SER A 608 5.40 -13.31 -13.45
N HIS A 609 6.40 -12.88 -12.69
CA HIS A 609 6.43 -11.62 -11.93
C HIS A 609 6.27 -10.37 -12.82
N ILE A 610 6.77 -10.41 -14.05
CA ILE A 610 6.65 -9.32 -15.03
C ILE A 610 5.21 -9.28 -15.56
N THR A 611 4.66 -10.43 -15.93
CA THR A 611 3.26 -10.52 -16.38
C THR A 611 2.26 -10.22 -15.25
N GLU A 612 2.59 -10.59 -14.02
CA GLU A 612 1.84 -10.25 -12.81
C GLU A 612 1.81 -8.73 -12.60
N ALA A 613 2.94 -8.02 -12.78
CA ALA A 613 2.96 -6.57 -12.71
C ALA A 613 2.03 -5.93 -13.77
N VAL A 614 2.02 -6.42 -15.01
CA VAL A 614 1.06 -5.94 -16.03
C VAL A 614 -0.39 -6.20 -15.60
N TRP A 615 -0.67 -7.37 -15.02
CA TRP A 615 -2.00 -7.73 -14.51
C TRP A 615 -2.43 -6.81 -13.37
N ILE A 616 -1.56 -6.56 -12.40
CA ILE A 616 -1.79 -5.64 -11.27
C ILE A 616 -2.06 -4.23 -11.81
N ALA A 617 -1.22 -3.70 -12.70
CA ALA A 617 -1.40 -2.37 -13.27
C ALA A 617 -2.70 -2.21 -14.07
N ALA A 618 -3.17 -3.30 -14.70
CA ALA A 618 -4.43 -3.30 -15.43
C ALA A 618 -5.64 -3.25 -14.50
N LEU A 619 -5.61 -4.01 -13.40
CA LEU A 619 -6.73 -4.15 -12.47
C LEU A 619 -6.73 -3.11 -11.33
N ASN A 620 -5.57 -2.57 -10.96
CA ASN A 620 -5.42 -1.63 -9.87
C ASN A 620 -4.81 -0.31 -10.36
N ARG A 621 -5.63 0.75 -10.32
CA ARG A 621 -5.23 2.10 -10.74
C ARG A 621 -4.11 2.67 -9.87
N ILE A 622 -4.11 2.38 -8.56
CA ILE A 622 -3.15 2.96 -7.62
C ILE A 622 -1.73 2.55 -8.01
N ASN A 623 -1.52 1.27 -8.30
CA ASN A 623 -0.22 0.72 -8.69
C ASN A 623 0.20 1.04 -10.13
N ARG A 624 -0.76 1.39 -11.00
CA ARG A 624 -0.53 1.47 -12.45
C ARG A 624 0.61 2.40 -12.84
N LEU A 625 0.66 3.60 -12.29
CA LEU A 625 1.67 4.59 -12.67
C LEU A 625 3.08 4.10 -12.33
N GLU A 626 3.29 3.62 -11.10
CA GLU A 626 4.60 3.16 -10.64
C GLU A 626 5.04 1.88 -11.35
N ILE A 627 4.10 0.98 -11.71
CA ILE A 627 4.42 -0.18 -12.53
C ILE A 627 4.77 0.25 -13.97
N CYS A 628 4.02 1.17 -14.58
CA CYS A 628 4.39 1.71 -15.90
C CYS A 628 5.78 2.36 -15.87
N ARG A 629 6.08 3.13 -14.82
CA ARG A 629 7.39 3.72 -14.57
C ARG A 629 8.47 2.66 -14.44
N LYS A 630 8.21 1.56 -13.71
CA LYS A 630 9.14 0.43 -13.58
C LYS A 630 9.47 -0.17 -14.95
N PHE A 631 8.46 -0.42 -15.80
CA PHE A 631 8.68 -0.96 -17.15
C PHE A 631 9.53 -0.02 -18.02
N VAL A 632 9.24 1.28 -17.98
CA VAL A 632 10.03 2.30 -18.69
C VAL A 632 11.45 2.33 -18.14
N GLN A 633 11.64 2.37 -16.83
CA GLN A 633 12.94 2.44 -16.17
C GLN A 633 13.85 1.27 -16.55
N VAL A 634 13.30 0.04 -16.54
CA VAL A 634 14.04 -1.16 -16.94
C VAL A 634 14.41 -1.11 -18.42
N SER A 635 13.59 -0.47 -19.25
CA SER A 635 13.80 -0.38 -20.70
C SER A 635 14.84 0.68 -21.09
N VAL A 636 14.85 1.83 -20.43
CA VAL A 636 15.79 2.93 -20.74
C VAL A 636 17.12 2.80 -20.00
N GLY A 637 17.17 1.96 -18.95
CA GLY A 637 18.36 1.73 -18.15
C GLY A 637 18.68 2.84 -17.14
N PRO A 638 19.81 2.73 -16.43
CA PRO A 638 20.20 3.70 -15.42
C PRO A 638 20.63 5.03 -16.07
N GLY A 639 20.30 6.15 -15.42
CA GLY A 639 20.70 7.50 -15.86
C GLY A 639 19.68 8.23 -16.74
N VAL A 640 18.56 7.58 -17.07
CA VAL A 640 17.38 8.22 -17.68
C VAL A 640 16.23 8.12 -16.67
N ASP A 641 15.58 9.25 -16.37
CA ASP A 641 14.42 9.25 -15.49
C ASP A 641 13.19 8.74 -16.25
N ALA A 642 12.64 7.62 -15.79
CA ALA A 642 11.44 7.05 -16.37
C ALA A 642 10.20 7.96 -16.26
N LEU A 643 10.15 8.87 -15.28
CA LEU A 643 9.05 9.84 -15.17
C LEU A 643 9.10 10.87 -16.30
N ASP A 644 10.28 11.35 -16.68
CA ASP A 644 10.43 12.27 -17.81
C ASP A 644 10.01 11.60 -19.11
N VAL A 645 10.42 10.34 -19.32
CA VAL A 645 10.02 9.55 -20.49
C VAL A 645 8.51 9.34 -20.52
N LEU A 646 7.88 9.01 -19.37
CA LEU A 646 6.43 8.90 -19.27
C LEU A 646 5.72 10.23 -19.55
N TYR A 647 6.26 11.34 -19.04
CA TYR A 647 5.72 12.66 -19.30
C TYR A 647 5.77 12.99 -20.80
N ASP A 648 6.89 12.71 -21.47
CA ASP A 648 7.06 12.90 -22.92
C ASP A 648 6.14 11.98 -23.74
N ILE A 649 5.89 10.75 -23.30
CA ILE A 649 4.89 9.87 -23.91
C ILE A 649 3.50 10.52 -23.80
N GLY A 650 3.14 11.03 -22.63
CA GLY A 650 1.86 11.68 -22.37
C GLY A 650 1.68 13.01 -23.12
N GLU A 651 2.74 13.79 -23.28
CA GLU A 651 2.76 15.04 -24.05
C GLU A 651 2.90 14.82 -25.57
N SER A 652 3.02 13.57 -26.02
CA SER A 652 3.30 13.22 -27.43
C SER A 652 4.61 13.82 -27.95
N ARG A 653 5.61 13.96 -27.08
CA ARG A 653 6.98 14.42 -27.39
C ARG A 653 7.96 13.27 -27.62
N CYS A 654 7.61 12.06 -27.16
CA CYS A 654 8.37 10.85 -27.44
C CYS A 654 8.37 10.56 -28.96
N SER A 655 9.55 10.47 -29.57
CA SER A 655 9.70 10.23 -31.01
C SER A 655 9.18 8.83 -31.40
N GLU A 656 8.85 8.64 -32.68
CA GLU A 656 8.43 7.31 -33.16
C GLU A 656 9.54 6.25 -33.00
N GLU A 657 10.81 6.66 -33.13
CA GLU A 657 11.96 5.79 -32.96
C GLU A 657 12.14 5.38 -31.49
N ASP A 658 12.07 6.34 -30.56
CA ASP A 658 12.17 6.07 -29.12
C ASP A 658 11.00 5.19 -28.64
N TRP A 659 9.79 5.47 -29.14
CA TRP A 659 8.62 4.65 -28.84
C TRP A 659 8.76 3.22 -29.36
N ALA A 660 9.25 3.05 -30.60
CA ALA A 660 9.48 1.73 -31.17
C ALA A 660 10.57 0.95 -30.39
N ALA A 661 11.60 1.64 -29.89
CA ALA A 661 12.62 1.04 -29.03
C ALA A 661 12.04 0.59 -27.68
N LEU A 662 11.19 1.41 -27.05
CA LEU A 662 10.45 1.03 -25.83
C LEU A 662 9.56 -0.19 -26.06
N GLU A 663 8.75 -0.21 -27.12
CA GLU A 663 7.91 -1.37 -27.45
C GLU A 663 8.71 -2.63 -27.76
N ALA A 664 9.91 -2.51 -28.36
CA ALA A 664 10.81 -3.65 -28.54
C ALA A 664 11.37 -4.16 -27.20
N SER A 665 11.70 -3.26 -26.28
CA SER A 665 12.12 -3.61 -24.92
C SER A 665 11.01 -4.31 -24.14
N PHE A 666 9.78 -3.78 -24.17
CA PHE A 666 8.62 -4.41 -23.52
C PHE A 666 8.36 -5.83 -24.02
N ARG A 667 8.44 -6.05 -25.35
CA ARG A 667 8.39 -7.39 -25.93
C ARG A 667 9.51 -8.29 -25.42
N THR A 668 10.72 -7.78 -25.26
CA THR A 668 11.86 -8.55 -24.75
C THR A 668 11.71 -8.89 -23.27
N LEU A 669 11.05 -8.05 -22.48
CA LEU A 669 10.79 -8.31 -21.06
C LEU A 669 9.71 -9.38 -20.85
N LEU A 670 8.70 -9.42 -21.73
CA LEU A 670 7.55 -10.32 -21.62
C LEU A 670 7.74 -11.69 -22.32
N ASN A 671 8.63 -11.76 -23.31
CA ASN A 671 9.04 -13.02 -23.96
C ASN A 671 10.19 -13.68 -23.21
#